data_AF-A0AAT9WG18-F1
#
_entry.id   AF-A0AAT9WG18-F1
#
_cell.length_a   1.000
_cell.length_b   1.000
_cell.length_c   1.000
_cell.angle_alpha   90.00
_cell.angle_beta   90.00
_cell.angle_gamma   90.00
#
_symmetry.space_group_name_H-M   'P 1'
#
loop_
_entity.id
_entity.type
_entity.pdbx_description
1 polymer ?
#
loop_
_entity_poly.entity_id
_entity_poly.type
_entity_poly.pdbx_seq_one_letter_code
_entity_poly.pdbx_strand_id
1 'polypeptide(L)'
;MKKNEVIFCSTLQEAFAHFGFTYPSRMIAPGVMVRFPTNDNANDLAGWCKVFSDGKGAAFGCNRDGTKFVWQQRDSNTPPPTKAAQQGIRAKAAKARQLAEIERDKDYAIAAEGAISILSTSGEIDPAHPYVVRKGIKPFAAFQDRNNAILLPVYDRNGAVQSVQFISADGQKRFLRHAKLKGGRLVLGAPANGAPLTLAEGWATGCSIHEATGECVVVCFSGSNLDDVAADLRRHFPDSPLQVAGDLDTHGKGLEYAQAAAAAGAPANVQLPTFADGRDRGDFNDLHLHEGLDEVRRQLSAVFDGSDRAVVPFMEPLLPSCDARDGTRDSRPLTEFGNALRLFDTNGERLRYVYDARLWVSWYGGAWHWDDGSGLRTLAAHLPPSIYGEGTEYLTDAEHFAKWARKSQESRVINAAVALLSDFAQVRLPLSSLDADPNLVGFDEARQVVDLRNGSYRAATPFDYVTKSLAVTNIGDAALAVRWMQFLDQVFEGDQEFIDWLQRFCGYLLTGSTQEHLFLFCFGHGANGKSVFVELLKHVMGDYARAIASETLSESKRQAGSATPDLAALIGARLVMCSETEDNTALAESLVKSLVSGDSMAVRQLYAAPVQFTPGFKLIMCGNHKPVVRGNDNGIWRRVRLVPFTRTFSPAERDPHLLVTLKAEAPHILAWMLEGCIAWKKNALTDTPQAILHATAEYQNDQDLIGRWLEECTVSAPDSETTKADLYRNCKAWSVDNGLRPASEITLSRRLSERGLKERKSHGTRLWLGVRLVHSQHTTTEAYLRASEGF
;
A
#
# COMPACT_ATOMS: atom_id res chain seq x y z
N MET A 1 19.30 -17.23 45.10
CA MET A 1 18.61 -15.92 45.03
C MET A 1 17.73 -15.89 43.79
N LYS A 2 16.48 -15.42 43.89
CA LYS A 2 15.57 -15.35 42.74
C LYS A 2 16.09 -14.30 41.75
N LYS A 3 16.30 -14.68 40.49
CA LYS A 3 16.63 -13.74 39.41
C LYS A 3 15.36 -12.94 39.07
N ASN A 4 15.44 -11.61 38.94
CA ASN A 4 14.33 -10.68 38.63
C ASN A 4 13.34 -10.41 39.78
N GLU A 5 13.84 -9.84 40.89
CA GLU A 5 12.99 -9.40 42.01
C GLU A 5 12.81 -7.87 42.02
N VAL A 6 11.61 -7.41 42.42
CA VAL A 6 11.28 -5.99 42.58
C VAL A 6 11.25 -5.65 44.06
N ILE A 7 12.05 -4.67 44.48
CA ILE A 7 12.13 -4.19 45.86
C ILE A 7 11.51 -2.80 46.01
N PHE A 8 10.78 -2.60 47.10
CA PHE A 8 10.18 -1.33 47.49
C PHE A 8 10.80 -0.87 48.81
N CYS A 9 11.64 0.16 48.76
CA CYS A 9 12.26 0.75 49.94
C CYS A 9 12.50 2.25 49.74
N SER A 10 12.85 2.97 50.81
CA SER A 10 12.85 4.43 50.83
C SER A 10 14.00 5.03 50.01
N THR A 11 15.12 4.30 49.93
CA THR A 11 16.32 4.73 49.20
C THR A 11 16.91 3.61 48.32
N LEU A 12 17.66 4.00 47.29
CA LEU A 12 18.35 3.05 46.40
C LEU A 12 19.53 2.36 47.12
N GLN A 13 20.13 3.02 48.11
CA GLN A 13 21.18 2.46 48.95
C GLN A 13 20.67 1.25 49.75
N GLU A 14 19.46 1.35 50.30
CA GLU A 14 18.80 0.22 50.98
C GLU A 14 18.55 -0.95 50.03
N ALA A 15 18.14 -0.66 48.79
CA ALA A 15 17.93 -1.70 47.78
C ALA A 15 19.23 -2.43 47.42
N PHE A 16 20.34 -1.70 47.29
CA PHE A 16 21.65 -2.29 47.06
C PHE A 16 22.07 -3.19 48.23
N ALA A 17 21.96 -2.70 49.46
CA ALA A 17 22.30 -3.45 50.66
C ALA A 17 21.45 -4.73 50.81
N HIS A 18 20.15 -4.67 50.47
CA HIS A 18 19.25 -5.82 50.54
C HIS A 18 19.70 -7.00 49.68
N PHE A 19 20.27 -6.72 48.50
CA PHE A 19 20.78 -7.75 47.59
C PHE A 19 22.30 -7.95 47.70
N GLY A 20 22.94 -7.39 48.74
CA GLY A 20 24.36 -7.59 49.02
C GLY A 20 25.32 -6.81 48.11
N PHE A 21 24.87 -5.74 47.47
CA PHE A 21 25.73 -4.83 46.70
C PHE A 21 26.17 -3.62 47.51
N THR A 22 27.41 -3.19 47.33
CA THR A 22 27.91 -1.92 47.86
C THR A 22 27.50 -0.78 46.92
N TYR A 23 26.80 0.22 47.46
CA TYR A 23 26.39 1.38 46.67
C TYR A 23 27.62 2.22 46.26
N PRO A 24 27.74 2.69 45.00
CA PRO A 24 28.89 3.47 44.56
C PRO A 24 29.06 4.76 45.36
N SER A 25 30.31 5.15 45.63
CA SER A 25 30.64 6.37 46.39
C SER A 25 30.20 7.68 45.69
N ARG A 26 29.87 7.62 44.40
CA ARG A 26 29.32 8.74 43.63
C ARG A 26 27.82 8.53 43.40
N MET A 27 27.04 9.59 43.62
CA MET A 27 25.61 9.57 43.35
C MET A 27 25.33 9.28 41.87
N ILE A 28 24.44 8.32 41.60
CA ILE A 28 24.05 7.94 40.25
C ILE A 28 22.96 8.91 39.76
N ALA A 29 23.28 9.74 38.76
CA ALA A 29 22.34 10.70 38.21
C ALA A 29 21.15 10.02 37.50
N PRO A 30 19.92 10.55 37.60
CA PRO A 30 18.76 10.05 36.86
C PRO A 30 19.01 9.94 35.35
N GLY A 31 18.60 8.83 34.74
CA GLY A 31 18.76 8.56 33.31
C GLY A 31 20.12 7.99 32.91
N VAL A 32 21.15 8.07 33.76
CA VAL A 32 22.52 7.62 33.46
C VAL A 32 22.72 6.19 33.97
N MET A 33 23.34 5.34 33.15
CA MET A 33 23.80 4.02 33.57
C MET A 33 25.23 4.11 34.11
N VAL A 34 25.46 3.61 35.31
CA VAL A 34 26.77 3.55 35.97
C VAL A 34 27.18 2.10 36.16
N ARG A 35 28.45 1.82 35.89
CA ARG A 35 29.09 0.54 36.19
C ARG A 35 29.83 0.60 37.51
N PHE A 36 29.84 -0.50 38.27
CA PHE A 36 30.49 -0.56 39.57
C PHE A 36 31.11 -1.94 39.87
N PRO A 37 32.13 -2.02 40.73
CA PRO A 37 32.73 -3.29 41.14
C PRO A 37 31.78 -4.15 41.96
N THR A 38 31.80 -5.46 41.74
CA THR A 38 30.97 -6.43 42.51
C THR A 38 31.81 -7.34 43.42
N ASN A 39 33.12 -7.12 43.46
CA ASN A 39 34.11 -7.82 44.27
C ASN A 39 35.23 -6.83 44.66
N ASP A 40 36.26 -7.33 45.36
CA ASP A 40 37.39 -6.52 45.85
C ASP A 40 38.31 -5.98 44.75
N ASN A 41 38.06 -6.32 43.47
CA ASN A 41 38.81 -5.81 42.33
C ASN A 41 38.16 -4.54 41.77
N ALA A 42 38.75 -3.38 42.05
CA ALA A 42 38.23 -2.08 41.64
C ALA A 42 38.11 -1.89 40.11
N ASN A 43 38.83 -2.67 39.29
CA ASN A 43 38.76 -2.62 37.83
C ASN A 43 37.66 -3.51 37.23
N ASP A 44 37.02 -4.34 38.06
CA ASP A 44 36.08 -5.37 37.62
C ASP A 44 34.63 -4.86 37.67
N LEU A 45 34.27 -4.10 36.64
CA LEU A 45 33.01 -3.34 36.52
C LEU A 45 31.81 -4.19 36.05
N ALA A 46 31.68 -5.42 36.55
CA ALA A 46 30.59 -6.34 36.20
C ALA A 46 29.21 -5.88 36.70
N GLY A 47 29.17 -5.06 37.76
CA GLY A 47 27.96 -4.46 38.31
C GLY A 47 27.46 -3.30 37.45
N TRP A 48 26.14 -3.15 37.35
CA TRP A 48 25.52 -2.03 36.63
C TRP A 48 24.29 -1.54 37.38
N CYS A 49 24.03 -0.24 37.28
CA CYS A 49 22.81 0.39 37.78
C CYS A 49 22.39 1.55 36.87
N LYS A 50 21.09 1.61 36.56
CA LYS A 50 20.49 2.72 35.83
C LYS A 50 19.31 3.25 36.64
N VAL A 51 19.46 4.47 37.13
CA VAL A 51 18.36 5.21 37.77
C VAL A 51 17.44 5.71 36.65
N PHE A 52 16.15 5.50 36.81
CA PHE A 52 15.15 6.00 35.85
C PHE A 52 15.12 7.52 35.89
N SER A 53 14.63 8.13 34.81
CA SER A 53 14.64 9.59 34.63
C SER A 53 13.83 10.35 35.68
N ASP A 54 12.91 9.69 36.38
CA ASP A 54 12.13 10.27 37.46
C ASP A 54 12.87 10.28 38.82
N GLY A 55 14.03 9.63 38.92
CA GLY A 55 14.80 9.49 40.16
C GLY A 55 14.14 8.61 41.22
N LYS A 56 12.97 8.02 40.94
CA LYS A 56 12.14 7.26 41.90
C LYS A 56 12.11 5.77 41.62
N GLY A 57 12.92 5.29 40.69
CA GLY A 57 13.17 3.88 40.48
C GLY A 57 14.51 3.64 39.79
N ALA A 58 15.00 2.41 39.88
CA ALA A 58 16.26 2.01 39.26
C ALA A 58 16.23 0.53 38.88
N ALA A 59 17.03 0.15 37.89
CA ALA A 59 17.37 -1.25 37.65
C ALA A 59 18.86 -1.44 37.91
N PHE A 60 19.23 -2.51 38.60
CA PHE A 60 20.63 -2.83 38.91
C PHE A 60 20.87 -4.34 38.95
N GLY A 61 22.12 -4.75 38.83
CA GLY A 61 22.49 -6.17 38.86
C GLY A 61 23.94 -6.43 38.47
N CYS A 62 24.27 -7.70 38.23
CA CYS A 62 25.60 -8.15 37.86
C CYS A 62 25.57 -8.97 36.57
N ASN A 63 26.39 -8.58 35.59
CA ASN A 63 26.44 -9.28 34.30
C ASN A 63 27.09 -10.66 34.39
N ARG A 64 27.88 -10.94 35.43
CA ARG A 64 28.63 -12.19 35.58
C ARG A 64 27.74 -13.37 35.97
N ASP A 65 26.85 -13.13 36.93
CA ASP A 65 25.90 -14.14 37.43
C ASP A 65 24.50 -14.03 36.79
N GLY A 66 24.30 -12.99 35.96
CA GLY A 66 23.07 -12.70 35.26
C GLY A 66 21.95 -12.23 36.17
N THR A 67 22.27 -11.68 37.35
CA THR A 67 21.29 -11.12 38.27
C THR A 67 20.80 -9.76 37.82
N LYS A 68 19.51 -9.50 38.06
CA LYS A 68 18.84 -8.26 37.74
C LYS A 68 17.74 -8.01 38.75
N PHE A 69 17.70 -6.79 39.27
CA PHE A 69 16.78 -6.33 40.28
C PHE A 69 16.20 -4.98 39.87
N VAL A 70 15.00 -4.68 40.36
CA VAL A 70 14.34 -3.39 40.13
C VAL A 70 13.98 -2.80 41.48
N TRP A 71 14.39 -1.56 41.72
CA TRP A 71 13.98 -0.77 42.88
C TRP A 71 12.95 0.27 42.49
N GLN A 72 11.98 0.49 43.37
CA GLN A 72 11.07 1.61 43.29
C GLN A 72 10.93 2.29 44.67
N GLN A 73 11.10 3.60 44.69
CA GLN A 73 10.98 4.41 45.90
C GLN A 73 9.55 4.34 46.43
N ARG A 74 9.39 3.96 47.70
CA ARG A 74 8.07 3.87 48.34
C ARG A 74 8.16 4.07 49.85
N ASP A 75 7.26 4.88 50.40
CA ASP A 75 7.02 4.96 51.84
C ASP A 75 6.19 3.75 52.31
N SER A 76 6.55 3.21 53.46
CA SER A 76 5.96 1.99 54.05
C SER A 76 4.44 2.09 54.34
N ASN A 77 3.86 3.30 54.35
CA ASN A 77 2.44 3.55 54.68
C ASN A 77 1.52 3.85 53.47
N THR A 78 1.98 3.75 52.22
CA THR A 78 1.14 4.11 51.04
C THR A 78 0.39 2.90 50.44
N PRO A 79 -0.95 2.99 50.20
CA PRO A 79 -1.74 1.90 49.61
C PRO A 79 -1.21 1.45 48.23
N PRO A 80 -1.46 0.19 47.81
CA PRO A 80 -1.09 -0.29 46.48
C PRO A 80 -1.73 0.54 45.36
N PRO A 81 -1.03 0.77 44.23
CA PRO A 81 -1.60 1.48 43.10
C PRO A 81 -2.81 0.73 42.53
N THR A 82 -3.88 1.47 42.23
CA THR A 82 -5.09 0.94 41.59
C THR A 82 -4.78 0.33 40.22
N LYS A 83 -5.63 -0.58 39.72
CA LYS A 83 -5.46 -1.21 38.38
C LYS A 83 -5.29 -0.16 37.26
N ALA A 84 -5.97 0.97 37.35
CA ALA A 84 -5.83 2.09 36.41
C ALA A 84 -4.44 2.77 36.49
N ALA A 85 -3.90 2.97 37.69
CA ALA A 85 -2.54 3.48 37.87
C ALA A 85 -1.47 2.50 37.35
N GLN A 86 -1.68 1.19 37.54
CA GLN A 86 -0.80 0.15 36.98
C GLN A 86 -0.82 0.12 35.45
N GLN A 87 -1.98 0.30 34.82
CA GLN A 87 -2.09 0.44 33.35
C GLN A 87 -1.38 1.71 32.86
N GLY A 88 -1.54 2.85 33.55
CA GLY A 88 -0.84 4.09 33.20
C GLY A 88 0.68 3.99 33.29
N ILE A 89 1.21 3.29 34.30
CA ILE A 89 2.65 3.02 34.46
C ILE A 89 3.15 2.07 33.36
N ARG A 90 2.40 1.01 33.03
CA ARG A 90 2.75 0.09 31.93
C ARG A 90 2.75 0.80 30.57
N ALA A 91 1.79 1.68 30.31
CA ALA A 91 1.73 2.48 29.09
C ALA A 91 2.91 3.46 28.98
N LYS A 92 3.28 4.15 30.08
CA LYS A 92 4.47 5.01 30.11
C LYS A 92 5.76 4.21 29.91
N ALA A 93 5.88 3.04 30.53
CA ALA A 93 7.03 2.15 30.35
C ALA A 93 7.13 1.61 28.92
N ALA A 94 6.00 1.26 28.29
CA ALA A 94 5.96 0.85 26.88
C ALA A 94 6.39 1.98 25.95
N LYS A 95 5.88 3.21 26.16
CA LYS A 95 6.27 4.40 25.40
C LYS A 95 7.75 4.74 25.56
N ALA A 96 8.30 4.63 26.78
CA ALA A 96 9.72 4.85 27.03
C ALA A 96 10.62 3.78 26.39
N ARG A 97 10.18 2.51 26.37
CA ARG A 97 10.88 1.43 25.64
C ARG A 97 10.90 1.70 24.14
N GLN A 98 9.76 2.08 23.57
CA GLN A 98 9.64 2.41 22.15
C GLN A 98 10.55 3.59 21.76
N LEU A 99 10.61 4.65 22.58
CA LEU A 99 11.52 5.78 22.34
C LEU A 99 13.00 5.36 22.41
N ALA A 100 13.36 4.50 23.37
CA ALA A 100 14.73 3.99 23.52
C ALA A 100 15.13 2.98 22.42
N GLU A 101 14.17 2.29 21.80
CA GLU A 101 14.39 1.46 20.62
C GLU A 101 14.66 2.33 19.40
N ILE A 102 13.82 3.36 19.17
CA ILE A 102 14.00 4.34 18.08
C ILE A 102 15.37 5.03 18.18
N GLU A 103 15.78 5.45 19.37
CA GLU A 103 17.06 6.14 19.57
C GLU A 103 18.26 5.21 19.30
N ARG A 104 18.14 3.94 19.70
CA ARG A 104 19.17 2.91 19.44
C ARG A 104 19.27 2.55 17.96
N ASP A 105 18.14 2.47 17.26
CA ASP A 105 18.12 2.19 15.82
C ASP A 105 18.75 3.35 15.03
N LYS A 106 18.62 4.60 15.50
CA LYS A 106 19.34 5.74 14.93
C LYS A 106 20.85 5.63 15.14
N ASP A 107 21.29 5.29 16.36
CA ASP A 107 22.71 5.08 16.65
C ASP A 107 23.30 3.95 15.78
N TYR A 108 22.52 2.88 15.54
CA TYR A 108 22.89 1.79 14.65
C TYR A 108 23.04 2.22 13.20
N ALA A 109 22.12 3.04 12.69
CA ALA A 109 22.20 3.58 11.33
C ALA A 109 23.44 4.46 11.16
N ILE A 110 23.70 5.37 12.11
CA ILE A 110 24.89 6.24 12.10
C ILE A 110 26.19 5.40 12.14
N ALA A 111 26.24 4.38 12.98
CA ALA A 111 27.39 3.49 13.06
C ALA A 111 27.58 2.66 11.77
N ALA A 112 26.51 2.24 11.10
CA ALA A 112 26.57 1.54 9.83
C ALA A 112 27.11 2.45 8.70
N GLU A 113 26.67 3.71 8.63
CA GLU A 113 27.23 4.71 7.70
C GLU A 113 28.72 4.96 7.98
N GLY A 114 29.10 5.08 9.26
CA GLY A 114 30.49 5.20 9.67
C GLY A 114 31.33 3.98 9.28
N ALA A 115 30.78 2.77 9.44
CA ALA A 115 31.41 1.52 9.01
C ALA A 115 31.67 1.50 7.49
N ILE A 116 30.68 1.90 6.68
CA ILE A 116 30.82 2.00 5.22
C ILE A 116 31.93 2.98 4.84
N SER A 117 31.97 4.15 5.48
CA SER A 117 33.01 5.16 5.24
C SER A 117 34.40 4.63 5.56
N ILE A 118 34.57 3.96 6.69
CA ILE A 118 35.84 3.32 7.09
C ILE A 118 36.28 2.28 6.06
N LEU A 119 35.38 1.38 5.64
CA LEU A 119 35.67 0.35 4.64
C LEU A 119 35.91 0.92 3.23
N SER A 120 35.32 2.07 2.88
CA SER A 120 35.56 2.70 1.57
C SER A 120 36.97 3.29 1.43
N THR A 121 37.64 3.54 2.55
CA THR A 121 38.98 4.13 2.60
C THR A 121 40.08 3.12 2.94
N SER A 122 39.71 1.85 3.12
CA SER A 122 40.63 0.75 3.38
C SER A 122 41.22 0.18 2.10
N GLY A 123 42.33 -0.53 2.23
CA GLY A 123 42.99 -1.21 1.12
C GLY A 123 43.00 -2.73 1.31
N GLU A 124 43.59 -3.41 0.34
CA GLU A 124 43.96 -4.82 0.48
C GLU A 124 44.89 -5.00 1.68
N ILE A 125 44.67 -6.09 2.40
CA ILE A 125 45.48 -6.47 3.55
C ILE A 125 46.80 -7.06 3.11
N ASP A 126 47.89 -6.59 3.71
CA ASP A 126 49.23 -7.12 3.56
C ASP A 126 49.30 -8.55 4.13
N PRO A 127 49.60 -9.58 3.32
CA PRO A 127 49.80 -10.95 3.82
C PRO A 127 50.92 -11.07 4.86
N ALA A 128 51.87 -10.13 4.90
CA ALA A 128 52.93 -10.06 5.90
C ALA A 128 52.50 -9.36 7.21
N HIS A 129 51.23 -8.97 7.36
CA HIS A 129 50.74 -8.32 8.57
C HIS A 129 51.03 -9.18 9.83
N PRO A 130 51.58 -8.61 10.93
CA PRO A 130 52.06 -9.38 12.07
C PRO A 130 51.03 -10.35 12.69
N TYR A 131 49.75 -9.93 12.75
CA TYR A 131 48.68 -10.80 13.23
C TYR A 131 48.43 -12.00 12.30
N VAL A 132 48.45 -11.77 10.98
CA VAL A 132 48.18 -12.78 9.94
C VAL A 132 49.29 -13.82 9.95
N VAL A 133 50.55 -13.37 9.95
CA VAL A 133 51.73 -14.24 10.04
C VAL A 133 51.73 -15.04 11.36
N ARG A 134 51.46 -14.37 12.49
CA ARG A 134 51.41 -15.05 13.80
C ARG A 134 50.29 -16.08 13.90
N LYS A 135 49.15 -15.83 13.26
CA LYS A 135 48.03 -16.77 13.21
C LYS A 135 48.16 -17.81 12.08
N GLY A 136 49.13 -17.65 11.17
CA GLY A 136 49.39 -18.61 10.09
C GLY A 136 48.26 -18.72 9.07
N ILE A 137 47.44 -17.68 8.90
CA ILE A 137 46.22 -17.72 8.07
C ILE A 137 46.37 -16.91 6.79
N LYS A 138 45.62 -17.26 5.74
CA LYS A 138 45.33 -16.32 4.65
C LYS A 138 44.23 -15.32 5.06
N PRO A 139 44.36 -14.03 4.72
CA PRO A 139 43.45 -13.00 5.23
C PRO A 139 42.19 -12.85 4.36
N PHE A 140 41.31 -13.86 4.37
CA PHE A 140 40.07 -13.85 3.59
C PHE A 140 39.07 -12.79 4.07
N ALA A 141 38.44 -12.11 3.10
CA ALA A 141 37.38 -11.10 3.30
C ALA A 141 37.74 -9.99 4.31
N ALA A 142 39.03 -9.67 4.41
CA ALA A 142 39.57 -8.66 5.32
C ALA A 142 40.21 -7.51 4.55
N PHE A 143 40.19 -6.34 5.16
CA PHE A 143 40.82 -5.13 4.65
C PHE A 143 41.83 -4.60 5.67
N GLN A 144 42.60 -3.60 5.28
CA GLN A 144 43.55 -2.95 6.19
C GLN A 144 43.41 -1.43 6.12
N ASP A 145 43.45 -0.80 7.29
CA ASP A 145 43.45 0.65 7.41
C ASP A 145 44.88 1.22 7.36
N ARG A 146 44.98 2.55 7.27
CA ARG A 146 46.27 3.25 7.23
C ARG A 146 47.08 3.15 8.53
N ASN A 147 46.46 2.73 9.64
CA ASN A 147 47.11 2.56 10.94
C ASN A 147 47.58 1.12 11.16
N ASN A 148 47.64 0.31 10.10
CA ASN A 148 48.04 -1.08 10.17
C ASN A 148 47.10 -1.93 11.05
N ALA A 149 45.80 -1.60 11.09
CA ALA A 149 44.77 -2.44 11.70
C ALA A 149 44.00 -3.20 10.61
N ILE A 150 43.73 -4.48 10.87
CA ILE A 150 42.84 -5.30 10.06
C ILE A 150 41.41 -4.87 10.31
N LEU A 151 40.64 -4.69 9.25
CA LEU A 151 39.24 -4.36 9.26
C LEU A 151 38.43 -5.54 8.73
N LEU A 152 37.52 -6.04 9.56
CA LEU A 152 36.57 -7.08 9.21
C LEU A 152 35.17 -6.47 9.13
N PRO A 153 34.56 -6.41 7.94
CA PRO A 153 33.19 -5.93 7.83
C PRO A 153 32.22 -6.89 8.53
N VAL A 154 31.22 -6.33 9.20
CA VAL A 154 30.14 -7.09 9.83
C VAL A 154 28.87 -6.81 9.04
N TYR A 155 28.35 -7.82 8.37
CA TYR A 155 27.15 -7.74 7.55
C TYR A 155 25.90 -8.22 8.29
N ASP A 156 24.76 -7.63 7.95
CA ASP A 156 23.44 -8.11 8.36
C ASP A 156 22.99 -9.30 7.49
N ARG A 157 21.76 -9.78 7.71
CA ARG A 157 21.19 -10.94 6.96
C ARG A 157 21.00 -10.68 5.47
N ASN A 158 20.88 -9.42 5.07
CA ASN A 158 20.66 -9.03 3.69
C ASN A 158 21.96 -8.66 2.98
N GLY A 159 23.11 -8.78 3.67
CA GLY A 159 24.43 -8.41 3.14
C GLY A 159 24.77 -6.92 3.26
N ALA A 160 24.00 -6.13 4.02
CA ALA A 160 24.31 -4.73 4.27
C ALA A 160 25.35 -4.58 5.40
N VAL A 161 26.26 -3.61 5.29
CA VAL A 161 27.25 -3.33 6.34
C VAL A 161 26.55 -2.77 7.59
N GLN A 162 26.76 -3.43 8.73
CA GLN A 162 26.17 -3.08 10.02
C GLN A 162 27.22 -2.60 11.05
N SER A 163 28.47 -3.08 10.94
CA SER A 163 29.60 -2.69 11.80
C SER A 163 30.94 -3.03 11.15
N VAL A 164 32.04 -2.74 11.85
CA VAL A 164 33.41 -3.20 11.53
C VAL A 164 34.07 -3.67 12.82
N GLN A 165 34.76 -4.82 12.77
CA GLN A 165 35.72 -5.24 13.79
C GLN A 165 37.14 -4.83 13.37
N PHE A 166 37.87 -4.22 14.29
CA PHE A 166 39.27 -3.85 14.13
C PHE A 166 40.14 -4.86 14.88
N ILE A 167 41.20 -5.34 14.24
CA ILE A 167 42.25 -6.15 14.87
C ILE A 167 43.58 -5.39 14.68
N SER A 168 44.17 -4.93 15.77
CA SER A 168 45.49 -4.28 15.72
C SER A 168 46.62 -5.30 15.50
N ALA A 169 47.81 -4.80 15.15
CA ALA A 169 48.98 -5.65 14.90
C ALA A 169 49.37 -6.55 16.09
N ASP A 170 49.12 -6.12 17.33
CA ASP A 170 49.32 -6.91 18.55
C ASP A 170 48.22 -7.96 18.80
N GLY A 171 47.10 -7.87 18.08
CA GLY A 171 45.96 -8.78 18.12
C GLY A 171 44.80 -8.35 18.99
N GLN A 172 44.79 -7.12 19.52
CA GLN A 172 43.62 -6.60 20.23
C GLN A 172 42.44 -6.40 19.28
N LYS A 173 41.28 -6.95 19.66
CA LYS A 173 40.05 -6.89 18.86
C LYS A 173 39.06 -5.90 19.46
N ARG A 174 38.50 -5.00 18.65
CA ARG A 174 37.46 -4.05 19.07
C ARG A 174 36.41 -3.88 17.98
N PHE A 175 35.16 -3.65 18.34
CA PHE A 175 34.12 -3.28 17.37
C PHE A 175 33.93 -1.77 17.29
N LEU A 176 33.38 -1.31 16.18
CA LEU A 176 32.90 0.06 16.05
C LEU A 176 31.88 0.36 17.15
N ARG A 177 32.08 1.47 17.86
CA ARG A 177 31.24 1.85 19.00
C ARG A 177 29.81 2.13 18.55
N HIS A 178 28.85 1.83 19.41
CA HIS A 178 27.41 2.02 19.18
C HIS A 178 26.83 1.25 17.98
N ALA A 179 27.60 0.38 17.33
CA ALA A 179 27.12 -0.44 16.25
C ALA A 179 26.30 -1.64 16.75
N LYS A 180 25.40 -2.13 15.89
CA LYS A 180 24.63 -3.35 16.16
C LYS A 180 25.51 -4.57 15.85
N LEU A 181 25.59 -5.52 16.77
CA LEU A 181 26.34 -6.78 16.58
C LEU A 181 25.44 -8.01 16.47
N LYS A 182 24.23 -7.94 17.04
CA LYS A 182 23.27 -9.05 17.00
C LYS A 182 22.92 -9.41 15.55
N GLY A 183 23.07 -10.67 15.19
CA GLY A 183 22.91 -11.20 13.83
C GLY A 183 23.97 -10.74 12.84
N GLY A 184 25.05 -10.10 13.30
CA GLY A 184 26.16 -9.67 12.44
C GLY A 184 27.07 -10.84 12.04
N ARG A 185 27.54 -10.86 10.80
CA ARG A 185 28.35 -11.96 10.26
C ARG A 185 29.37 -11.51 9.20
N LEU A 186 30.40 -12.32 8.97
CA LEU A 186 31.30 -12.19 7.83
C LEU A 186 31.36 -13.52 7.10
N VAL A 187 31.24 -13.52 5.77
CA VAL A 187 31.21 -14.74 4.96
C VAL A 187 32.54 -14.89 4.22
N LEU A 188 33.18 -16.06 4.38
CA LEU A 188 34.39 -16.46 3.69
C LEU A 188 34.00 -17.44 2.57
N GLY A 189 34.13 -17.02 1.32
CA GLY A 189 33.62 -17.73 0.16
C GLY A 189 32.22 -17.27 -0.26
N ALA A 190 31.57 -18.05 -1.12
CA ALA A 190 30.23 -17.77 -1.63
C ALA A 190 29.25 -18.85 -1.15
N PRO A 191 28.21 -18.49 -0.37
CA PRO A 191 27.25 -19.47 0.11
C PRO A 191 26.34 -19.89 -1.05
N ALA A 192 26.08 -21.19 -1.15
CA ALA A 192 25.17 -21.77 -2.14
C ALA A 192 24.29 -22.80 -1.45
N ASN A 193 22.98 -22.75 -1.72
CA ASN A 193 22.03 -23.71 -1.16
C ASN A 193 22.39 -25.14 -1.59
N GLY A 194 22.45 -26.07 -0.65
CA GLY A 194 22.89 -27.45 -0.89
C GLY A 194 24.39 -27.68 -0.68
N ALA A 195 25.21 -26.63 -0.65
CA ALA A 195 26.63 -26.75 -0.31
C ALA A 195 26.84 -26.68 1.22
N PRO A 196 27.86 -27.36 1.79
CA PRO A 196 28.18 -27.26 3.22
C PRO A 196 28.48 -25.83 3.66
N LEU A 197 27.96 -25.45 4.83
CA LEU A 197 28.26 -24.17 5.48
C LEU A 197 28.75 -24.42 6.90
N THR A 198 29.90 -23.84 7.24
CA THR A 198 30.50 -23.97 8.57
C THR A 198 30.46 -22.64 9.31
N LEU A 199 29.94 -22.62 10.53
CA LEU A 199 29.94 -21.46 11.40
C LEU A 199 31.18 -21.48 12.29
N ALA A 200 31.84 -20.34 12.44
CA ALA A 200 32.99 -20.17 13.33
C ALA A 200 32.80 -18.93 14.22
N GLU A 201 33.22 -19.01 15.48
CA GLU A 201 33.17 -17.86 16.39
C GLU A 201 34.16 -16.76 15.96
N GLY A 202 35.41 -17.13 15.68
CA GLY A 202 36.50 -16.20 15.37
C GLY A 202 36.89 -16.17 13.89
N TRP A 203 37.37 -15.01 13.41
CA TRP A 203 37.84 -14.86 12.03
C TRP A 203 39.06 -15.73 11.70
N ALA A 204 40.06 -15.83 12.59
CA ALA A 204 41.24 -16.67 12.35
C ALA A 204 40.88 -18.17 12.26
N THR A 205 39.98 -18.62 13.13
CA THR A 205 39.37 -19.94 13.08
C THR A 205 38.66 -20.15 11.74
N GLY A 206 37.85 -19.18 11.32
CA GLY A 206 37.14 -19.24 10.04
C GLY A 206 38.08 -19.31 8.83
N CYS A 207 39.16 -18.52 8.80
CA CYS A 207 40.16 -18.57 7.74
C CYS A 207 40.87 -19.91 7.67
N SER A 208 41.26 -20.49 8.82
CA SER A 208 41.91 -21.80 8.87
C SER A 208 40.99 -22.90 8.33
N ILE A 209 39.70 -22.85 8.67
CA ILE A 209 38.70 -23.80 8.17
C ILE A 209 38.50 -23.62 6.67
N HIS A 210 38.28 -22.38 6.21
CA HIS A 210 38.07 -22.09 4.79
C HIS A 210 39.28 -22.51 3.94
N GLU A 211 40.50 -22.27 4.44
CA GLU A 211 41.74 -22.68 3.77
C GLU A 211 41.92 -24.20 3.74
N ALA A 212 41.53 -24.89 4.82
CA ALA A 212 41.59 -26.34 4.90
C ALA A 212 40.55 -27.01 3.99
N THR A 213 39.28 -26.60 4.05
CA THR A 213 38.18 -27.32 3.38
C THR A 213 37.81 -26.77 2.01
N GLY A 214 38.05 -25.48 1.76
CA GLY A 214 37.55 -24.76 0.58
C GLY A 214 36.05 -24.45 0.65
N GLU A 215 35.36 -24.79 1.74
CA GLU A 215 33.92 -24.61 1.92
C GLU A 215 33.58 -23.20 2.40
N CYS A 216 32.32 -22.79 2.25
CA CYS A 216 31.89 -21.48 2.72
C CYS A 216 31.83 -21.45 4.26
N VAL A 217 32.52 -20.48 4.87
CA VAL A 217 32.58 -20.32 6.33
C VAL A 217 31.96 -19.00 6.76
N VAL A 218 31.09 -19.01 7.76
CA VAL A 218 30.43 -17.82 8.32
C VAL A 218 30.99 -17.52 9.70
N VAL A 219 31.66 -16.38 9.83
CA VAL A 219 32.23 -15.88 11.08
C VAL A 219 31.16 -15.08 11.84
N CYS A 220 30.84 -15.54 13.05
CA CYS A 220 29.77 -14.98 13.89
C CYS A 220 30.26 -14.00 14.95
N PHE A 221 31.58 -13.82 15.05
CA PHE A 221 32.29 -12.87 15.91
C PHE A 221 32.18 -13.08 17.44
N SER A 222 31.19 -13.84 17.91
CA SER A 222 31.02 -14.22 19.32
C SER A 222 30.13 -15.45 19.46
N GLY A 223 30.41 -16.30 20.46
CA GLY A 223 29.63 -17.51 20.74
C GLY A 223 28.14 -17.24 20.99
N SER A 224 27.79 -16.13 21.66
CA SER A 224 26.39 -15.78 21.93
C SER A 224 25.61 -15.25 20.72
N ASN A 225 26.21 -15.25 19.53
CA ASN A 225 25.61 -14.83 18.26
C ASN A 225 25.52 -16.00 17.26
N LEU A 226 26.06 -17.18 17.62
CA LEU A 226 26.05 -18.36 16.78
C LEU A 226 24.63 -18.86 16.50
N ASP A 227 23.73 -18.80 17.49
CA ASP A 227 22.35 -19.25 17.39
C ASP A 227 21.49 -18.37 16.47
N ASP A 228 21.56 -17.05 16.63
CA ASP A 228 20.87 -16.09 15.77
C ASP A 228 21.30 -16.25 14.30
N VAL A 229 22.60 -16.45 14.05
CA VAL A 229 23.15 -16.60 12.69
C VAL A 229 22.85 -17.99 12.11
N ALA A 230 22.95 -19.06 12.89
CA ALA A 230 22.61 -20.43 12.45
C ALA A 230 21.14 -20.53 12.03
N ALA A 231 20.22 -19.99 12.84
CA ALA A 231 18.80 -19.97 12.52
C ALA A 231 18.51 -19.18 11.24
N ASP A 232 19.23 -18.09 11.00
CA ASP A 232 19.05 -17.28 9.79
C ASP A 232 19.63 -17.96 8.53
N LEU A 233 20.81 -18.58 8.62
CA LEU A 233 21.40 -19.32 7.50
C LEU A 233 20.53 -20.50 7.07
N ARG A 234 19.96 -21.26 8.02
CA ARG A 234 19.05 -22.36 7.69
C ARG A 234 17.82 -21.87 6.92
N ARG A 235 17.27 -20.70 7.24
CA ARG A 235 16.11 -20.15 6.51
C ARG A 235 16.45 -19.78 5.06
N HIS A 236 17.67 -19.28 4.81
CA HIS A 236 18.09 -18.84 3.48
C HIS A 236 18.72 -19.96 2.64
N PHE A 237 19.32 -20.96 3.29
CA PHE A 237 19.98 -22.11 2.68
C PHE A 237 19.42 -23.41 3.28
N PRO A 238 18.14 -23.74 3.00
CA PRO A 238 17.43 -24.85 3.64
C PRO A 238 18.09 -26.21 3.37
N ASP A 239 18.74 -26.38 2.21
CA ASP A 239 19.32 -27.64 1.77
C ASP A 239 20.81 -27.77 2.12
N SER A 240 21.42 -26.74 2.69
CA SER A 240 22.84 -26.78 3.05
C SER A 240 23.07 -27.60 4.33
N PRO A 241 24.02 -28.55 4.34
CA PRO A 241 24.54 -29.12 5.57
C PRO A 241 25.16 -28.01 6.44
N LEU A 242 24.78 -27.92 7.72
CA LEU A 242 25.32 -26.93 8.65
C LEU A 242 26.26 -27.60 9.64
N GLN A 243 27.42 -26.98 9.86
CA GLN A 243 28.38 -27.39 10.88
C GLN A 243 28.73 -26.18 11.76
N VAL A 244 28.90 -26.39 13.06
CA VAL A 244 29.40 -25.37 13.99
C VAL A 244 30.75 -25.81 14.51
N ALA A 245 31.79 -25.06 14.14
CA ALA A 245 33.15 -25.21 14.67
C ALA A 245 33.26 -24.39 15.97
N GLY A 246 33.09 -25.09 17.10
CA GLY A 246 33.14 -24.48 18.43
C GLY A 246 34.55 -24.44 19.03
N ASP A 247 34.74 -23.57 20.01
CA ASP A 247 35.98 -23.48 20.78
C ASP A 247 36.02 -24.56 21.88
N LEU A 248 37.18 -25.19 22.07
CA LEU A 248 37.44 -26.09 23.19
C LEU A 248 37.82 -25.23 24.41
N ASP A 249 36.98 -25.23 25.45
CA ASP A 249 37.23 -24.52 26.70
C ASP A 249 36.92 -25.35 27.96
N THR A 250 37.55 -24.97 29.08
CA THR A 250 37.47 -25.67 30.36
C THR A 250 36.17 -25.38 31.15
N HIS A 251 35.36 -24.43 30.69
CA HIS A 251 34.11 -24.03 31.35
C HIS A 251 32.86 -24.56 30.63
N GLY A 252 33.04 -25.28 29.51
CA GLY A 252 31.97 -25.83 28.68
C GLY A 252 31.18 -24.77 27.88
N LYS A 253 31.57 -23.50 27.89
CA LYS A 253 30.76 -22.42 27.31
C LYS A 253 30.77 -22.42 25.78
N GLY A 254 31.91 -22.68 25.17
CA GLY A 254 32.06 -22.83 23.72
C GLY A 254 31.19 -23.97 23.20
N LEU A 255 31.15 -25.10 23.94
CA LEU A 255 30.24 -26.21 23.64
C LEU A 255 28.77 -25.84 23.86
N GLU A 256 28.43 -25.14 24.95
CA GLU A 256 27.06 -24.67 25.22
C GLU A 256 26.55 -23.76 24.11
N TYR A 257 27.36 -22.79 23.66
CA TYR A 257 26.98 -21.90 22.56
C TYR A 257 26.86 -22.64 21.23
N ALA A 258 27.77 -23.57 20.94
CA ALA A 258 27.72 -24.35 19.71
C ALA A 258 26.50 -25.29 19.69
N GLN A 259 26.16 -25.91 20.82
CA GLN A 259 24.97 -26.74 20.98
C GLN A 259 23.69 -25.91 20.95
N ALA A 260 23.67 -24.73 21.56
CA ALA A 260 22.55 -23.81 21.49
C ALA A 260 22.27 -23.39 20.03
N ALA A 261 23.34 -23.13 19.25
CA ALA A 261 23.20 -22.83 17.83
C ALA A 261 22.67 -24.01 17.01
N ALA A 262 23.11 -25.23 17.32
CA ALA A 262 22.54 -26.46 16.74
C ALA A 262 21.09 -26.74 17.20
N ALA A 263 20.68 -26.22 18.36
CA ALA A 263 19.33 -26.41 18.91
C ALA A 263 18.33 -25.30 18.51
N ALA A 264 18.80 -24.15 18.01
CA ALA A 264 18.00 -22.96 17.69
C ALA A 264 17.09 -23.10 16.43
N GLY A 265 16.73 -24.33 16.05
CA GLY A 265 15.83 -24.66 14.94
C GLY A 265 16.51 -25.15 13.66
N ALA A 266 17.78 -25.58 13.74
CA ALA A 266 18.52 -26.13 12.60
C ALA A 266 19.46 -27.25 13.08
N PRO A 267 19.25 -28.53 12.71
CA PRO A 267 20.24 -29.56 13.02
C PRO A 267 21.57 -29.18 12.35
N ALA A 268 22.57 -28.93 13.17
CA ALA A 268 23.93 -28.61 12.76
C ALA A 268 24.89 -29.52 13.54
N ASN A 269 25.90 -30.03 12.85
CA ASN A 269 26.89 -30.87 13.48
C ASN A 269 27.85 -29.98 14.27
N VAL A 270 27.97 -30.21 15.58
CA VAL A 270 28.92 -29.49 16.42
C VAL A 270 30.22 -30.27 16.45
N GLN A 271 31.31 -29.61 16.07
CA GLN A 271 32.66 -30.18 16.13
C GLN A 271 33.57 -29.24 16.91
N LEU A 272 34.27 -29.79 17.90
CA LEU A 272 35.36 -29.12 18.63
C LEU A 272 36.71 -29.66 18.13
N PRO A 273 37.79 -28.87 18.17
CA PRO A 273 39.12 -29.37 17.83
C PRO A 273 39.59 -30.40 18.85
N THR A 274 40.18 -31.49 18.38
CA THR A 274 40.91 -32.45 19.22
C THR A 274 42.40 -32.33 18.92
N PHE A 275 43.24 -32.32 19.95
CA PHE A 275 44.69 -32.16 19.79
C PHE A 275 45.41 -33.46 20.16
N ALA A 276 46.44 -33.82 19.39
CA ALA A 276 47.23 -35.03 19.64
C ALA A 276 47.97 -35.01 20.98
N ASP A 277 48.25 -33.82 21.53
CA ASP A 277 48.89 -33.64 22.84
C ASP A 277 47.91 -33.70 24.03
N GLY A 278 46.61 -33.87 23.76
CA GLY A 278 45.57 -34.03 24.78
C GLY A 278 45.22 -32.76 25.54
N ARG A 279 45.58 -31.56 25.04
CA ARG A 279 45.15 -30.30 25.68
C ARG A 279 43.63 -30.15 25.68
N ASP A 280 43.13 -29.48 26.71
CA ASP A 280 41.70 -29.28 26.98
C ASP A 280 41.21 -27.85 26.65
N ARG A 281 42.02 -27.10 25.90
CA ARG A 281 41.71 -25.75 25.44
C ARG A 281 42.30 -25.45 24.06
N GLY A 282 41.56 -24.71 23.23
CA GLY A 282 42.03 -24.22 21.93
C GLY A 282 40.92 -24.11 20.89
N ASP A 283 41.24 -23.51 19.74
CA ASP A 283 40.34 -23.42 18.59
C ASP A 283 40.91 -24.15 17.35
N PHE A 284 40.16 -24.22 16.25
CA PHE A 284 40.64 -24.85 15.00
C PHE A 284 41.83 -24.12 14.36
N ASN A 285 42.06 -22.84 14.68
CA ASN A 285 43.26 -22.14 14.24
C ASN A 285 44.49 -22.59 15.06
N ASP A 286 44.33 -22.86 16.35
CA ASP A 286 45.39 -23.45 17.16
C ASP A 286 45.71 -24.88 16.70
N LEU A 287 44.69 -25.65 16.27
CA LEU A 287 44.88 -26.97 15.65
C LEU A 287 45.66 -26.85 14.33
N HIS A 288 45.30 -25.88 13.48
CA HIS A 288 46.04 -25.57 12.25
C HIS A 288 47.53 -25.29 12.56
N LEU A 289 47.83 -24.40 13.52
CA LEU A 289 49.21 -24.04 13.84
C LEU A 289 50.02 -25.21 14.43
N HIS A 290 49.36 -26.12 15.16
CA HIS A 290 50.02 -27.23 15.84
C HIS A 290 50.21 -28.46 14.94
N GLU A 291 49.18 -28.82 14.16
CA GLU A 291 49.07 -30.11 13.45
C GLU A 291 48.84 -29.96 11.95
N GLY A 292 48.68 -28.73 11.46
CA GLY A 292 48.55 -28.41 10.03
C GLY A 292 47.12 -28.40 9.50
N LEU A 293 46.95 -27.86 8.29
CA LEU A 293 45.64 -27.75 7.61
C LEU A 293 45.00 -29.10 7.27
N ASP A 294 45.81 -30.12 7.00
CA ASP A 294 45.30 -31.44 6.66
C ASP A 294 44.58 -32.09 7.84
N GLU A 295 45.04 -31.85 9.07
CA GLU A 295 44.37 -32.35 10.27
C GLU A 295 43.06 -31.59 10.54
N VAL A 296 43.03 -30.27 10.33
CA VAL A 296 41.79 -29.47 10.36
C VAL A 296 40.77 -30.00 9.34
N ARG A 297 41.21 -30.26 8.10
CA ARG A 297 40.35 -30.85 7.06
C ARG A 297 39.85 -32.21 7.50
N ARG A 298 40.71 -33.09 8.04
CA ARG A 298 40.35 -34.44 8.46
C ARG A 298 39.28 -34.43 9.55
N GLN A 299 39.43 -33.60 10.59
CA GLN A 299 38.47 -33.54 11.70
C GLN A 299 37.11 -33.00 11.25
N LEU A 300 37.08 -32.03 10.34
CA LEU A 300 35.82 -31.46 9.85
C LEU A 300 35.16 -32.33 8.76
N SER A 301 35.94 -33.00 7.91
CA SER A 301 35.43 -33.88 6.84
C SER A 301 34.90 -35.21 7.38
N ALA A 302 35.46 -35.73 8.49
CA ALA A 302 34.99 -36.95 9.13
C ALA A 302 33.52 -36.88 9.58
N VAL A 303 32.99 -35.67 9.76
CA VAL A 303 31.58 -35.39 10.08
C VAL A 303 30.66 -35.60 8.87
N PHE A 304 31.18 -35.54 7.64
CA PHE A 304 30.41 -35.62 6.38
C PHE A 304 30.57 -36.95 5.60
N ASP A 305 31.46 -37.84 6.05
CA ASP A 305 31.74 -39.16 5.43
C ASP A 305 30.93 -40.34 6.04
N GLY A 306 30.16 -40.10 7.10
CA GLY A 306 29.08 -40.99 7.56
C GLY A 306 27.82 -40.78 6.72
N SER A 307 26.88 -41.73 6.74
CA SER A 307 25.62 -41.74 5.96
C SER A 307 24.63 -40.59 6.23
N ASP A 308 25.06 -39.47 6.81
CA ASP A 308 24.26 -38.29 7.17
C ASP A 308 24.52 -37.10 6.24
N ARG A 309 24.55 -37.35 4.92
CA ARG A 309 24.28 -36.30 3.90
C ARG A 309 22.78 -36.09 3.67
N ALA A 310 21.93 -36.63 4.54
CA ALA A 310 20.52 -36.26 4.52
C ALA A 310 20.44 -34.79 4.93
N VAL A 311 20.12 -33.92 3.97
CA VAL A 311 19.39 -32.69 4.27
C VAL A 311 18.18 -33.16 5.04
N VAL A 312 18.25 -33.03 6.37
CA VAL A 312 17.10 -33.29 7.22
C VAL A 312 16.17 -32.13 6.85
N PRO A 313 15.04 -32.36 6.14
CA PRO A 313 14.05 -31.30 5.97
C PRO A 313 13.77 -30.77 7.37
N PHE A 314 13.50 -29.47 7.52
CA PHE A 314 13.11 -28.90 8.81
C PHE A 314 12.14 -29.86 9.49
N MET A 315 12.68 -30.62 10.45
CA MET A 315 11.88 -31.46 11.31
C MET A 315 11.47 -30.48 12.38
N GLU A 316 10.24 -30.01 12.21
CA GLU A 316 9.46 -29.45 13.31
C GLU A 316 9.83 -30.27 14.55
N PRO A 317 10.36 -29.62 15.60
CA PRO A 317 10.96 -30.33 16.73
C PRO A 317 10.00 -31.44 17.15
N LEU A 318 10.51 -32.64 17.44
CA LEU A 318 9.69 -33.69 18.04
C LEU A 318 9.15 -33.12 19.35
N LEU A 319 7.94 -32.56 19.29
CA LEU A 319 7.16 -32.22 20.45
C LEU A 319 7.08 -33.55 21.22
N PRO A 320 7.64 -33.63 22.43
CA PRO A 320 7.53 -34.83 23.22
C PRO A 320 6.03 -35.04 23.46
N SER A 321 5.43 -35.97 22.71
CA SER A 321 4.02 -35.97 22.28
C SER A 321 3.69 -34.79 21.35
N CYS A 322 3.11 -35.07 20.18
CA CYS A 322 2.42 -34.07 19.40
C CYS A 322 1.34 -33.48 20.30
N ASP A 323 1.63 -32.33 20.89
CA ASP A 323 0.63 -31.61 21.63
C ASP A 323 -0.41 -31.20 20.60
N ALA A 324 -1.60 -31.78 20.68
CA ALA A 324 -2.66 -31.49 19.72
C ALA A 324 -3.00 -29.98 19.66
N ARG A 325 -2.55 -29.19 20.64
CA ARG A 325 -2.62 -27.73 20.66
C ARG A 325 -1.77 -27.05 19.59
N ASP A 326 -0.66 -27.64 19.18
CA ASP A 326 0.26 -27.05 18.20
C ASP A 326 -0.18 -27.35 16.75
N GLY A 327 -1.15 -28.25 16.57
CA GLY A 327 -1.60 -28.71 15.26
C GLY A 327 -0.74 -29.84 14.70
N THR A 328 -1.19 -30.46 13.63
CA THR A 328 -0.49 -31.56 12.95
C THR A 328 -0.63 -31.40 11.43
N ARG A 329 -0.22 -32.41 10.67
CA ARG A 329 -0.54 -32.47 9.23
C ARG A 329 -2.04 -32.37 8.96
N ASP A 330 -2.85 -32.99 9.81
CA ASP A 330 -4.28 -33.22 9.57
C ASP A 330 -5.18 -32.39 10.51
N SER A 331 -4.60 -31.68 11.49
CA SER A 331 -5.31 -30.77 12.40
C SER A 331 -4.68 -29.38 12.41
N ARG A 332 -5.49 -28.35 12.63
CA ARG A 332 -4.97 -26.98 12.76
C ARG A 332 -4.58 -26.68 14.21
N PRO A 333 -3.60 -25.78 14.46
CA PRO A 333 -3.26 -25.37 15.81
C PRO A 333 -4.49 -24.89 16.60
N LEU A 334 -4.53 -25.14 17.91
CA LEU A 334 -5.59 -24.66 18.81
C LEU A 334 -5.30 -23.22 19.25
N THR A 335 -5.20 -22.33 18.25
CA THR A 335 -4.87 -20.91 18.40
C THR A 335 -5.77 -20.03 17.53
N GLU A 336 -5.79 -18.72 17.78
CA GLU A 336 -6.48 -17.74 16.95
C GLU A 336 -6.04 -17.85 15.47
N PHE A 337 -4.76 -18.13 15.22
CA PHE A 337 -4.21 -18.38 13.88
C PHE A 337 -4.71 -19.69 13.28
N GLY A 338 -4.79 -20.77 14.06
CA GLY A 338 -5.40 -22.01 13.60
C GLY A 338 -6.89 -21.86 13.27
N ASN A 339 -7.62 -20.99 13.97
CA ASN A 339 -8.99 -20.62 13.58
C ASN A 339 -9.03 -19.84 12.26
N ALA A 340 -8.07 -18.96 12.01
CA ALA A 340 -7.93 -18.30 10.71
C ALA A 340 -7.65 -19.33 9.59
N LEU A 341 -6.78 -20.31 9.83
CA LEU A 341 -6.55 -21.43 8.90
C LEU A 341 -7.82 -22.24 8.66
N ARG A 342 -8.58 -22.62 9.70
CA ARG A 342 -9.85 -23.34 9.54
C ARG A 342 -10.87 -22.58 8.69
N LEU A 343 -10.97 -21.26 8.90
CA LEU A 343 -11.81 -20.39 8.08
C LEU A 343 -11.35 -20.38 6.62
N PHE A 344 -10.03 -20.29 6.40
CA PHE A 344 -9.42 -20.33 5.07
C PHE A 344 -9.63 -21.68 4.38
N ASP A 345 -9.45 -22.80 5.07
CA ASP A 345 -9.58 -24.14 4.48
C ASP A 345 -10.98 -24.38 3.93
N THR A 346 -11.99 -23.86 4.62
CA THR A 346 -13.39 -24.08 4.26
C THR A 346 -13.91 -23.04 3.26
N ASN A 347 -13.38 -21.81 3.30
CA ASN A 347 -13.98 -20.66 2.61
C ASN A 347 -12.99 -19.85 1.76
N GLY A 348 -11.70 -20.18 1.73
CA GLY A 348 -10.64 -19.35 1.19
C GLY A 348 -10.84 -18.94 -0.27
N GLU A 349 -11.38 -19.83 -1.10
CA GLU A 349 -11.70 -19.51 -2.50
C GLU A 349 -12.85 -18.49 -2.63
N ARG A 350 -13.74 -18.45 -1.64
CA ARG A 350 -14.96 -17.64 -1.59
C ARG A 350 -14.80 -16.34 -0.80
N LEU A 351 -13.63 -16.07 -0.24
CA LEU A 351 -13.38 -14.90 0.58
C LEU A 351 -12.26 -14.06 -0.02
N ARG A 352 -12.49 -12.76 -0.19
CA ARG A 352 -11.44 -11.81 -0.49
C ARG A 352 -11.48 -10.63 0.49
N TYR A 353 -10.33 -10.22 0.98
CA TYR A 353 -10.15 -9.02 1.76
C TYR A 353 -9.63 -7.89 0.87
N VAL A 354 -10.45 -6.88 0.67
CA VAL A 354 -10.15 -5.69 -0.12
C VAL A 354 -9.41 -4.70 0.76
N TYR A 355 -8.08 -4.75 0.76
CA TYR A 355 -7.27 -4.03 1.75
C TYR A 355 -7.31 -2.50 1.61
N ASP A 356 -7.58 -1.98 0.41
CA ASP A 356 -7.75 -0.53 0.17
C ASP A 356 -9.02 0.00 0.83
N ALA A 357 -10.11 -0.79 0.76
CA ALA A 357 -11.41 -0.46 1.34
C ALA A 357 -11.54 -0.90 2.80
N ARG A 358 -10.66 -1.80 3.26
CA ARG A 358 -10.74 -2.49 4.56
C ARG A 358 -12.05 -3.25 4.76
N LEU A 359 -12.57 -3.82 3.69
CA LEU A 359 -13.82 -4.59 3.65
C LEU A 359 -13.56 -5.99 3.10
N TRP A 360 -14.47 -6.91 3.40
CA TRP A 360 -14.50 -8.23 2.80
C TRP A 360 -15.46 -8.25 1.61
N VAL A 361 -15.19 -9.13 0.65
CA VAL A 361 -16.19 -9.63 -0.29
C VAL A 361 -16.27 -11.14 -0.18
N SER A 362 -17.49 -11.65 -0.16
CA SER A 362 -17.80 -13.06 0.07
C SER A 362 -18.62 -13.61 -1.09
N TRP A 363 -18.23 -14.77 -1.61
CA TRP A 363 -18.93 -15.47 -2.68
C TRP A 363 -19.95 -16.44 -2.11
N TYR A 364 -21.22 -16.16 -2.31
CA TYR A 364 -22.33 -17.05 -1.98
C TYR A 364 -23.53 -16.77 -2.89
N GLY A 365 -24.45 -17.72 -3.03
CA GLY A 365 -25.62 -17.56 -3.90
C GLY A 365 -25.31 -17.36 -5.40
N GLY A 366 -24.05 -17.56 -5.81
CA GLY A 366 -23.58 -17.33 -7.18
C GLY A 366 -23.06 -15.90 -7.45
N ALA A 367 -22.89 -15.06 -6.44
CA ALA A 367 -22.43 -13.68 -6.59
C ALA A 367 -21.46 -13.25 -5.48
N TRP A 368 -20.74 -12.15 -5.72
CA TRP A 368 -19.89 -11.48 -4.73
C TRP A 368 -20.70 -10.46 -3.93
N HIS A 369 -20.61 -10.53 -2.60
CA HIS A 369 -21.29 -9.60 -1.69
C HIS A 369 -20.29 -8.89 -0.78
N TRP A 370 -20.43 -7.57 -0.64
CA TRP A 370 -19.65 -6.76 0.28
C TRP A 370 -20.05 -7.03 1.74
N ASP A 371 -19.06 -7.18 2.62
CA ASP A 371 -19.22 -7.51 4.03
C ASP A 371 -18.22 -6.70 4.89
N ASP A 372 -18.69 -6.13 5.99
CA ASP A 372 -17.86 -5.44 7.01
C ASP A 372 -17.12 -6.42 7.95
N GLY A 373 -17.14 -7.70 7.59
CA GLY A 373 -16.62 -8.84 8.34
C GLY A 373 -17.63 -9.43 9.31
N SER A 374 -18.87 -8.95 9.38
CA SER A 374 -19.92 -9.52 10.24
C SER A 374 -20.28 -10.94 9.82
N GLY A 375 -20.39 -11.22 8.51
CA GLY A 375 -20.63 -12.56 7.99
C GLY A 375 -19.48 -13.51 8.35
N LEU A 376 -18.23 -13.07 8.21
CA LEU A 376 -17.06 -13.86 8.60
C LEU A 376 -16.98 -14.09 10.11
N ARG A 377 -17.36 -13.11 10.94
CA ARG A 377 -17.43 -13.29 12.40
C ARG A 377 -18.50 -14.33 12.77
N THR A 378 -19.62 -14.37 12.05
CA THR A 378 -20.62 -15.43 12.18
C THR A 378 -20.04 -16.79 11.80
N LEU A 379 -19.33 -16.91 10.66
CA LEU A 379 -18.65 -18.15 10.28
C LEU A 379 -17.64 -18.61 11.34
N ALA A 380 -16.86 -17.68 11.89
CA ALA A 380 -15.89 -17.95 12.94
C ALA A 380 -16.55 -18.48 14.23
N ALA A 381 -17.72 -17.94 14.60
CA ALA A 381 -18.49 -18.41 15.75
C ALA A 381 -18.99 -19.86 15.58
N HIS A 382 -19.07 -20.35 14.35
CA HIS A 382 -19.48 -21.71 13.98
C HIS A 382 -18.30 -22.68 13.75
N LEU A 383 -17.07 -22.32 14.11
CA LEU A 383 -15.94 -23.25 14.11
C LEU A 383 -16.00 -24.42 15.13
N PRO A 384 -16.72 -24.36 16.28
CA PRO A 384 -16.67 -25.42 17.27
C PRO A 384 -16.92 -26.84 16.74
N PRO A 385 -17.92 -27.13 15.86
CA PRO A 385 -18.11 -28.46 15.29
C PRO A 385 -16.90 -28.98 14.51
N SER A 386 -16.22 -28.11 13.75
CA SER A 386 -15.00 -28.46 13.02
C SER A 386 -13.86 -28.80 13.98
N ILE A 387 -13.65 -27.96 15.01
CA ILE A 387 -12.65 -28.19 16.06
C ILE A 387 -12.92 -29.50 16.82
N TYR A 388 -14.18 -29.81 17.14
CA TYR A 388 -14.54 -31.10 17.75
C TYR A 388 -14.26 -32.28 16.82
N GLY A 389 -14.56 -32.13 15.53
CA GLY A 389 -14.28 -33.14 14.50
C GLY A 389 -12.81 -33.49 14.44
N GLU A 390 -11.92 -32.48 14.38
CA GLU A 390 -10.47 -32.67 14.41
C GLU A 390 -10.01 -33.44 15.66
N GLY A 391 -10.65 -33.20 16.81
CA GLY A 391 -10.31 -33.87 18.07
C GLY A 391 -10.76 -35.32 18.18
N THR A 392 -11.63 -35.82 17.29
CA THR A 392 -12.11 -37.22 17.34
C THR A 392 -11.01 -38.24 17.04
N GLU A 393 -9.97 -37.83 16.32
CA GLU A 393 -8.80 -38.66 16.00
C GLU A 393 -7.76 -38.68 17.14
N TYR A 394 -7.90 -37.80 18.13
CA TYR A 394 -6.97 -37.61 19.25
C TYR A 394 -7.66 -37.91 20.59
N LEU A 395 -7.96 -39.19 20.83
CA LEU A 395 -8.71 -39.66 22.01
C LEU A 395 -8.07 -39.24 23.35
N THR A 396 -6.75 -39.09 23.39
CA THR A 396 -5.99 -38.65 24.58
C THR A 396 -6.04 -37.14 24.81
N ASP A 397 -6.37 -36.35 23.78
CA ASP A 397 -6.28 -34.89 23.78
C ASP A 397 -7.63 -34.20 23.51
N ALA A 398 -8.72 -34.97 23.48
CA ALA A 398 -10.09 -34.50 23.23
C ALA A 398 -10.50 -33.32 24.14
N GLU A 399 -9.99 -33.27 25.37
CA GLU A 399 -10.24 -32.16 26.30
C GLU A 399 -9.66 -30.82 25.78
N HIS A 400 -8.49 -30.84 25.12
CA HIS A 400 -7.88 -29.65 24.55
C HIS A 400 -8.72 -29.06 23.42
N PHE A 401 -9.19 -29.90 22.50
CA PHE A 401 -10.12 -29.49 21.45
C PHE A 401 -11.43 -28.96 22.03
N ALA A 402 -12.00 -29.63 23.03
CA ALA A 402 -13.25 -29.18 23.65
C ALA A 402 -13.11 -27.82 24.36
N LYS A 403 -11.97 -27.58 25.01
CA LYS A 403 -11.65 -26.30 25.64
C LYS A 403 -11.44 -25.20 24.61
N TRP A 404 -10.70 -25.50 23.53
CA TRP A 404 -10.47 -24.55 22.45
C TRP A 404 -11.74 -24.20 21.67
N ALA A 405 -12.61 -25.19 21.42
CA ALA A 405 -13.90 -25.02 20.78
C ALA A 405 -14.77 -24.00 21.54
N ARG A 406 -14.89 -24.14 22.87
CA ARG A 406 -15.63 -23.17 23.71
C ARG A 406 -14.98 -21.78 23.67
N LYS A 407 -13.65 -21.71 23.79
CA LYS A 407 -12.90 -20.46 23.74
C LYS A 407 -13.02 -19.76 22.38
N SER A 408 -13.18 -20.51 21.30
CA SER A 408 -13.35 -20.00 19.93
C SER A 408 -14.66 -19.27 19.69
N GLN A 409 -15.61 -19.35 20.63
CA GLN A 409 -16.86 -18.59 20.59
C GLN A 409 -16.76 -17.22 21.27
N GLU A 410 -15.64 -16.92 21.94
CA GLU A 410 -15.43 -15.60 22.55
C GLU A 410 -15.21 -14.53 21.47
N SER A 411 -15.87 -13.38 21.63
CA SER A 411 -15.75 -12.24 20.70
C SER A 411 -14.29 -11.84 20.41
N ARG A 412 -13.43 -11.84 21.43
CA ARG A 412 -11.99 -11.52 21.24
C ARG A 412 -11.30 -12.51 20.30
N VAL A 413 -11.63 -13.79 20.39
CA VAL A 413 -11.00 -14.88 19.62
C VAL A 413 -11.53 -14.87 18.19
N ILE A 414 -12.83 -14.69 18.02
CA ILE A 414 -13.48 -14.49 16.72
C ILE A 414 -12.85 -13.30 15.97
N ASN A 415 -12.75 -12.14 16.63
CA ASN A 415 -12.19 -10.95 16.01
C ASN A 415 -10.70 -11.13 15.65
N ALA A 416 -9.92 -11.79 16.51
CA ALA A 416 -8.53 -12.08 16.24
C ALA A 416 -8.34 -13.03 15.05
N ALA A 417 -9.17 -14.08 14.93
CA ALA A 417 -9.11 -15.01 13.80
C ALA A 417 -9.45 -14.33 12.47
N VAL A 418 -10.51 -13.51 12.44
CA VAL A 418 -10.89 -12.75 11.22
C VAL A 418 -9.82 -11.73 10.86
N ALA A 419 -9.23 -11.05 11.84
CA ALA A 419 -8.13 -10.12 11.61
C ALA A 419 -6.90 -10.82 11.02
N LEU A 420 -6.49 -11.95 11.59
CA LEU A 420 -5.36 -12.75 11.08
C LEU A 420 -5.61 -13.27 9.65
N LEU A 421 -6.85 -13.71 9.36
CA LEU A 421 -7.22 -14.15 8.02
C LEU A 421 -7.05 -13.03 6.98
N SER A 422 -7.30 -11.76 7.35
CA SER A 422 -7.15 -10.61 6.44
C SER A 422 -5.71 -10.38 5.96
N ASP A 423 -4.73 -10.96 6.66
CA ASP A 423 -3.30 -10.88 6.31
C ASP A 423 -2.84 -12.04 5.40
N PHE A 424 -3.69 -13.02 5.12
CA PHE A 424 -3.32 -14.15 4.26
C PHE A 424 -3.22 -13.68 2.81
N ALA A 425 -2.05 -13.88 2.18
CA ALA A 425 -1.81 -13.43 0.81
C ALA A 425 -2.85 -13.94 -0.20
N GLN A 426 -3.37 -15.15 0.02
CA GLN A 426 -4.34 -15.83 -0.84
C GLN A 426 -5.75 -15.20 -0.82
N VAL A 427 -6.12 -14.50 0.25
CA VAL A 427 -7.42 -13.82 0.33
C VAL A 427 -7.31 -12.33 0.01
N ARG A 428 -6.11 -11.75 0.03
CA ARG A 428 -5.94 -10.31 -0.19
C ARG A 428 -6.14 -9.96 -1.67
N LEU A 429 -6.90 -8.88 -1.90
CA LEU A 429 -7.20 -8.38 -3.24
C LEU A 429 -7.19 -6.84 -3.24
N PRO A 430 -6.55 -6.17 -4.22
CA PRO A 430 -6.73 -4.72 -4.38
C PRO A 430 -8.14 -4.39 -4.86
N LEU A 431 -8.63 -3.19 -4.53
CA LEU A 431 -9.93 -2.71 -5.03
C LEU A 431 -9.96 -2.64 -6.57
N SER A 432 -8.81 -2.35 -7.20
CA SER A 432 -8.67 -2.26 -8.66
C SER A 432 -8.83 -3.59 -9.39
N SER A 433 -8.81 -4.72 -8.69
CA SER A 433 -9.08 -6.04 -9.29
C SER A 433 -10.58 -6.37 -9.38
N LEU A 434 -11.43 -5.69 -8.62
CA LEU A 434 -12.88 -5.88 -8.68
C LEU A 434 -13.47 -5.10 -9.85
N ASP A 435 -14.38 -5.73 -10.59
CA ASP A 435 -15.05 -5.16 -11.77
C ASP A 435 -14.06 -4.62 -12.85
N ALA A 436 -12.85 -5.20 -12.88
CA ALA A 436 -11.72 -4.68 -13.62
C ALA A 436 -11.80 -4.89 -15.14
N ASP A 437 -12.45 -5.97 -15.59
CA ASP A 437 -12.59 -6.26 -17.02
C ASP A 437 -13.57 -5.28 -17.67
N PRO A 438 -13.12 -4.41 -18.60
CA PRO A 438 -14.00 -3.45 -19.27
C PRO A 438 -15.05 -4.12 -20.17
N ASN A 439 -14.90 -5.39 -20.53
CA ASN A 439 -15.83 -6.13 -21.39
C ASN A 439 -16.68 -7.15 -20.64
N LEU A 440 -16.56 -7.28 -19.33
CA LEU A 440 -17.39 -8.19 -18.54
C LEU A 440 -18.38 -7.37 -17.71
N VAL A 441 -19.68 -7.72 -17.77
CA VAL A 441 -20.75 -7.01 -17.08
C VAL A 441 -21.66 -8.00 -16.36
N GLY A 442 -21.88 -7.80 -15.07
CA GLY A 442 -22.78 -8.62 -14.27
C GLY A 442 -24.25 -8.25 -14.45
N PHE A 443 -25.15 -9.21 -14.34
CA PHE A 443 -26.60 -9.01 -14.22
C PHE A 443 -27.21 -10.09 -13.30
N ASP A 444 -28.50 -9.98 -13.01
CA ASP A 444 -29.21 -10.89 -12.10
C ASP A 444 -28.59 -10.94 -10.70
N GLU A 445 -28.41 -9.76 -10.10
CA GLU A 445 -27.68 -9.57 -8.83
C GLU A 445 -26.24 -10.13 -8.91
N ALA A 446 -25.64 -10.01 -10.10
CA ALA A 446 -24.34 -10.52 -10.52
C ALA A 446 -24.14 -12.04 -10.40
N ARG A 447 -25.23 -12.82 -10.47
CA ARG A 447 -25.18 -14.29 -10.62
C ARG A 447 -24.84 -14.72 -12.04
N GLN A 448 -24.97 -13.81 -13.00
CA GLN A 448 -24.66 -14.02 -14.40
C GLN A 448 -23.74 -12.90 -14.90
N VAL A 449 -22.92 -13.20 -15.89
CA VAL A 449 -22.06 -12.23 -16.57
C VAL A 449 -22.23 -12.32 -18.08
N VAL A 450 -22.16 -11.17 -18.74
CA VAL A 450 -22.12 -11.05 -20.20
C VAL A 450 -20.70 -10.68 -20.63
N ASP A 451 -20.12 -11.45 -21.54
CA ASP A 451 -18.89 -11.06 -22.23
C ASP A 451 -19.25 -10.21 -23.46
N LEU A 452 -19.05 -8.90 -23.35
CA LEU A 452 -19.33 -7.93 -24.39
C LEU A 452 -18.45 -8.12 -25.64
N ARG A 453 -17.39 -8.94 -25.60
CA ARG A 453 -16.55 -9.24 -26.79
C ARG A 453 -17.33 -10.02 -27.83
N ASN A 454 -18.21 -10.91 -27.40
CA ASN A 454 -18.97 -11.79 -28.29
C ASN A 454 -20.49 -11.80 -28.02
N GLY A 455 -20.95 -11.09 -26.98
CA GLY A 455 -22.36 -11.00 -26.60
C GLY A 455 -22.90 -12.23 -25.87
N SER A 456 -22.06 -13.24 -25.61
CA SER A 456 -22.47 -14.43 -24.87
C SER A 456 -22.57 -14.14 -23.36
N TYR A 457 -23.44 -14.87 -22.68
CA TYR A 457 -23.59 -14.78 -21.24
C TYR A 457 -23.55 -16.17 -20.59
N ARG A 458 -23.13 -16.19 -19.33
CA ARG A 458 -22.98 -17.40 -18.53
C ARG A 458 -23.12 -17.10 -17.05
N ALA A 459 -23.25 -18.16 -16.24
CA ALA A 459 -23.15 -18.04 -14.79
C ALA A 459 -21.81 -17.39 -14.39
N ALA A 460 -21.88 -16.50 -13.40
CA ALA A 460 -20.70 -15.90 -12.80
C ALA A 460 -19.93 -16.95 -12.00
N THR A 461 -18.61 -16.77 -11.94
CA THR A 461 -17.68 -17.59 -11.16
C THR A 461 -16.93 -16.70 -10.17
N PRO A 462 -16.40 -17.25 -9.05
CA PRO A 462 -15.58 -16.47 -8.13
C PRO A 462 -14.40 -15.77 -8.82
N PHE A 463 -13.85 -16.36 -9.88
CA PHE A 463 -12.69 -15.83 -10.60
C PHE A 463 -13.01 -14.64 -11.51
N ASP A 464 -14.29 -14.32 -11.74
CA ASP A 464 -14.70 -13.17 -12.55
C ASP A 464 -14.51 -11.84 -11.80
N TYR A 465 -14.51 -11.88 -10.45
CA TYR A 465 -14.39 -10.70 -9.59
C TYR A 465 -15.36 -9.55 -9.92
N VAL A 466 -16.53 -9.89 -10.47
CA VAL A 466 -17.62 -8.95 -10.76
C VAL A 466 -18.49 -8.81 -9.51
N THR A 467 -18.60 -7.59 -8.99
CA THR A 467 -19.40 -7.26 -7.81
C THR A 467 -20.61 -6.39 -8.12
N LYS A 468 -20.71 -5.89 -9.35
CA LYS A 468 -21.78 -5.00 -9.80
C LYS A 468 -22.75 -5.72 -10.72
N SER A 469 -24.02 -5.33 -10.64
CA SER A 469 -25.08 -5.88 -11.47
C SER A 469 -25.84 -4.80 -12.23
N LEU A 470 -26.15 -5.08 -13.50
CA LEU A 470 -27.30 -4.50 -14.18
C LEU A 470 -28.59 -4.88 -13.43
N ALA A 471 -29.65 -4.09 -13.54
CA ALA A 471 -30.86 -4.30 -12.74
C ALA A 471 -31.78 -5.42 -13.25
N VAL A 472 -31.48 -6.02 -14.41
CA VAL A 472 -32.31 -7.07 -15.01
C VAL A 472 -31.93 -8.45 -14.50
N THR A 473 -32.91 -9.36 -14.42
CA THR A 473 -32.72 -10.76 -14.01
C THR A 473 -32.48 -11.70 -15.19
N ASN A 474 -32.81 -11.27 -16.41
CA ASN A 474 -32.58 -12.01 -17.65
C ASN A 474 -32.32 -11.07 -18.83
N ILE A 475 -31.78 -11.62 -19.91
CA ILE A 475 -31.65 -10.93 -21.20
C ILE A 475 -32.85 -11.33 -22.06
N GLY A 476 -33.58 -10.34 -22.55
CA GLY A 476 -34.74 -10.56 -23.42
C GLY A 476 -34.37 -10.61 -24.91
N ASP A 477 -35.37 -10.45 -25.75
CA ASP A 477 -35.22 -10.21 -27.19
C ASP A 477 -35.31 -8.70 -27.50
N ALA A 478 -34.39 -8.15 -28.27
CA ALA A 478 -34.39 -6.74 -28.67
C ALA A 478 -35.65 -6.37 -29.48
N ALA A 479 -36.19 -7.30 -30.28
CA ALA A 479 -37.41 -7.09 -31.06
C ALA A 479 -38.66 -6.87 -30.20
N LEU A 480 -38.61 -7.24 -28.91
CA LEU A 480 -39.70 -7.05 -27.96
C LEU A 480 -39.59 -5.75 -27.15
N ALA A 481 -38.57 -4.91 -27.39
CA ALA A 481 -38.46 -3.56 -26.83
C ALA A 481 -39.38 -2.57 -27.58
N VAL A 482 -40.65 -2.94 -27.76
CA VAL A 482 -41.59 -2.26 -28.67
C VAL A 482 -41.92 -0.85 -28.17
N ARG A 483 -42.28 -0.70 -26.89
CA ARG A 483 -42.61 0.61 -26.33
C ARG A 483 -41.37 1.49 -26.27
N TRP A 484 -40.20 0.92 -26.00
CA TRP A 484 -38.92 1.62 -26.06
C TRP A 484 -38.63 2.20 -27.45
N MET A 485 -38.75 1.39 -28.50
CA MET A 485 -38.55 1.86 -29.87
C MET A 485 -39.56 2.94 -30.25
N GLN A 486 -40.84 2.77 -29.88
CA GLN A 486 -41.85 3.81 -30.08
C GLN A 486 -41.54 5.10 -29.31
N PHE A 487 -40.96 5.00 -28.11
CA PHE A 487 -40.55 6.17 -27.33
C PHE A 487 -39.43 6.93 -28.03
N LEU A 488 -38.41 6.23 -28.52
CA LEU A 488 -37.30 6.84 -29.27
C LEU A 488 -37.79 7.49 -30.57
N ASP A 489 -38.61 6.78 -31.34
CA ASP A 489 -39.25 7.30 -32.57
C ASP A 489 -40.06 8.57 -32.29
N GLN A 490 -40.85 8.58 -31.22
CA GLN A 490 -41.61 9.75 -30.80
C GLN A 490 -40.70 10.93 -30.43
N VAL A 491 -39.67 10.70 -29.61
CA VAL A 491 -38.79 11.76 -29.09
C VAL A 491 -37.94 12.38 -30.18
N PHE A 492 -37.42 11.56 -31.11
CA PHE A 492 -36.53 11.97 -32.18
C PHE A 492 -37.23 12.08 -33.55
N GLU A 493 -38.56 12.13 -33.54
CA GLU A 493 -39.41 12.39 -34.71
C GLU A 493 -39.12 11.48 -35.92
N GLY A 494 -38.80 10.21 -35.65
CA GLY A 494 -38.51 9.20 -36.68
C GLY A 494 -37.12 9.28 -37.31
N ASP A 495 -36.18 10.07 -36.74
CA ASP A 495 -34.79 10.12 -37.21
C ASP A 495 -34.05 8.81 -36.87
N GLN A 496 -34.08 7.86 -37.82
CA GLN A 496 -33.47 6.55 -37.65
C GLN A 496 -31.93 6.63 -37.51
N GLU A 497 -31.27 7.55 -38.21
CA GLU A 497 -29.81 7.73 -38.10
C GLU A 497 -29.43 8.14 -36.67
N PHE A 498 -30.23 9.03 -36.08
CA PHE A 498 -30.08 9.44 -34.69
C PHE A 498 -30.30 8.26 -33.73
N ILE A 499 -31.38 7.51 -33.93
CA ILE A 499 -31.75 6.37 -33.06
C ILE A 499 -30.68 5.27 -33.12
N ASP A 500 -30.15 4.95 -34.29
CA ASP A 500 -29.09 3.95 -34.48
C ASP A 500 -27.77 4.40 -33.84
N TRP A 501 -27.43 5.69 -33.94
CA TRP A 501 -26.28 6.25 -33.24
C TRP A 501 -26.46 6.19 -31.72
N LEU A 502 -27.67 6.51 -31.23
CA LEU A 502 -28.00 6.44 -29.81
C LEU A 502 -27.97 5.00 -29.29
N GLN A 503 -28.40 4.01 -30.09
CA GLN A 503 -28.27 2.58 -29.75
C GLN A 503 -26.82 2.20 -29.52
N ARG A 504 -25.92 2.60 -30.43
CA ARG A 504 -24.47 2.36 -30.28
C ARG A 504 -23.91 3.03 -29.04
N PHE A 505 -24.32 4.27 -28.76
CA PHE A 505 -23.91 4.97 -27.55
C PHE A 505 -24.41 4.24 -26.29
N CYS A 506 -25.67 3.81 -26.26
CA CYS A 506 -26.23 3.03 -25.16
C CYS A 506 -25.52 1.67 -24.98
N GLY A 507 -25.14 0.99 -26.06
CA GLY A 507 -24.32 -0.22 -25.98
C GLY A 507 -22.90 0.03 -25.49
N TYR A 508 -22.31 1.17 -25.87
CA TYR A 508 -21.04 1.64 -25.33
C TYR A 508 -21.10 1.91 -23.81
N LEU A 509 -22.27 2.30 -23.28
CA LEU A 509 -22.51 2.44 -21.82
C LEU A 509 -22.17 1.17 -21.04
N LEU A 510 -22.40 -0.02 -21.58
CA LEU A 510 -22.11 -1.29 -20.91
C LEU A 510 -20.59 -1.51 -20.70
N THR A 511 -19.76 -1.00 -21.60
CA THR A 511 -18.31 -1.22 -21.57
C THR A 511 -17.58 -0.31 -20.59
N GLY A 512 -16.36 -0.67 -20.20
CA GLY A 512 -15.47 0.17 -19.37
C GLY A 512 -14.58 1.09 -20.22
N SER A 513 -14.81 1.13 -21.53
CA SER A 513 -13.99 1.90 -22.47
C SER A 513 -14.39 3.38 -22.43
N THR A 514 -13.38 4.25 -22.56
CA THR A 514 -13.52 5.70 -22.72
C THR A 514 -13.06 6.18 -24.10
N GLN A 515 -12.73 5.27 -25.04
CA GLN A 515 -12.05 5.57 -26.32
C GLN A 515 -12.68 6.68 -27.18
N GLU A 516 -14.01 6.87 -27.10
CA GLU A 516 -14.73 7.87 -27.90
C GLU A 516 -14.53 9.29 -27.36
N HIS A 517 -14.07 9.41 -26.10
CA HIS A 517 -13.88 10.68 -25.40
C HIS A 517 -15.11 11.61 -25.50
N LEU A 518 -16.31 11.08 -25.27
CA LEU A 518 -17.57 11.85 -25.37
C LEU A 518 -18.16 12.23 -24.00
N PHE A 519 -18.64 13.46 -23.94
CA PHE A 519 -19.50 14.04 -22.92
C PHE A 519 -20.82 14.41 -23.58
N LEU A 520 -21.90 13.74 -23.19
CA LEU A 520 -23.22 14.01 -23.74
C LEU A 520 -23.94 15.03 -22.88
N PHE A 521 -24.47 16.07 -23.53
CA PHE A 521 -25.35 17.04 -22.91
C PHE A 521 -26.74 16.93 -23.50
N CYS A 522 -27.67 16.31 -22.78
CA CYS A 522 -29.06 16.20 -23.18
C CYS A 522 -29.79 17.51 -22.85
N PHE A 523 -30.23 18.23 -23.88
CA PHE A 523 -30.82 19.56 -23.77
C PHE A 523 -32.26 19.59 -24.28
N GLY A 524 -33.14 20.30 -23.58
CA GLY A 524 -34.53 20.51 -24.03
C GLY A 524 -35.41 21.18 -22.97
N HIS A 525 -36.47 21.87 -23.39
CA HIS A 525 -37.26 22.81 -22.58
C HIS A 525 -38.44 22.16 -21.82
N GLY A 526 -38.17 21.11 -21.03
CA GLY A 526 -39.18 20.35 -20.29
C GLY A 526 -40.15 19.55 -21.17
N ALA A 527 -40.82 18.56 -20.56
CA ALA A 527 -41.85 17.72 -21.21
C ALA A 527 -41.46 17.15 -22.60
N ASN A 528 -40.21 16.71 -22.75
CA ASN A 528 -39.62 16.27 -24.02
C ASN A 528 -39.07 14.84 -23.98
N GLY A 529 -39.30 14.08 -22.90
CA GLY A 529 -38.83 12.70 -22.75
C GLY A 529 -37.42 12.55 -22.16
N LYS A 530 -36.62 13.61 -22.04
CA LYS A 530 -35.26 13.58 -21.46
C LYS A 530 -35.19 12.89 -20.10
N SER A 531 -36.04 13.29 -19.15
CA SER A 531 -36.03 12.69 -17.81
C SER A 531 -36.41 11.20 -17.84
N VAL A 532 -37.33 10.79 -18.71
CA VAL A 532 -37.72 9.39 -18.87
C VAL A 532 -36.55 8.56 -19.44
N PHE A 533 -35.87 9.08 -20.46
CA PHE A 533 -34.70 8.44 -21.06
C PHE A 533 -33.59 8.18 -20.03
N VAL A 534 -33.23 9.20 -19.27
CA VAL A 534 -32.15 9.16 -18.27
C VAL A 534 -32.49 8.22 -17.12
N GLU A 535 -33.71 8.31 -16.57
CA GLU A 535 -34.16 7.43 -15.49
C GLU A 535 -34.27 5.96 -15.93
N LEU A 536 -34.60 5.71 -17.19
CA LEU A 536 -34.62 4.35 -17.73
C LEU A 536 -33.20 3.79 -17.89
N LEU A 537 -32.26 4.56 -18.44
CA LEU A 537 -30.85 4.14 -18.53
C LEU A 537 -30.26 3.88 -17.14
N LYS A 538 -30.53 4.76 -16.18
CA LYS A 538 -30.15 4.56 -14.77
C LYS A 538 -30.69 3.25 -14.22
N HIS A 539 -31.96 2.94 -14.51
CA HIS A 539 -32.60 1.72 -14.07
C HIS A 539 -31.92 0.49 -14.69
N VAL A 540 -31.78 0.41 -16.01
CA VAL A 540 -31.18 -0.75 -16.70
C VAL A 540 -29.73 -0.97 -16.24
N MET A 541 -28.95 0.11 -16.13
CA MET A 541 -27.54 0.05 -15.75
C MET A 541 -27.29 -0.36 -14.30
N GLY A 542 -28.30 -0.31 -13.42
CA GLY A 542 -28.20 -0.78 -12.03
C GLY A 542 -27.00 -0.21 -11.27
N ASP A 543 -26.19 -1.09 -10.68
CA ASP A 543 -25.00 -0.74 -9.90
C ASP A 543 -23.90 -0.05 -10.70
N TYR A 544 -23.95 -0.12 -12.04
CA TYR A 544 -23.00 0.56 -12.91
C TYR A 544 -23.36 2.03 -13.16
N ALA A 545 -24.55 2.49 -12.78
CA ALA A 545 -24.95 3.89 -12.85
C ALA A 545 -24.65 4.65 -11.55
N ARG A 546 -24.09 5.85 -11.66
CA ARG A 546 -23.93 6.80 -10.55
C ARG A 546 -24.47 8.17 -10.94
N ALA A 547 -24.98 8.89 -9.95
CA ALA A 547 -25.38 10.28 -10.10
C ALA A 547 -24.40 11.17 -9.32
N ILE A 548 -24.06 12.32 -9.89
CA ILE A 548 -23.27 13.37 -9.25
C ILE A 548 -24.04 14.68 -9.30
N ALA A 549 -23.74 15.57 -8.35
CA ALA A 549 -24.25 16.92 -8.35
C ALA A 549 -23.53 17.77 -9.40
N SER A 550 -24.15 18.81 -9.93
CA SER A 550 -23.54 19.63 -10.99
C SER A 550 -22.32 20.39 -10.53
N GLU A 551 -22.26 20.75 -9.25
CA GLU A 551 -21.13 21.37 -8.57
C GLU A 551 -19.87 20.50 -8.64
N THR A 552 -20.00 19.18 -8.82
CA THR A 552 -18.87 18.30 -9.05
C THR A 552 -18.15 18.62 -10.37
N LEU A 553 -18.91 19.02 -11.39
CA LEU A 553 -18.41 19.36 -12.72
C LEU A 553 -18.22 20.87 -12.93
N SER A 554 -18.62 21.71 -11.97
CA SER A 554 -18.52 23.16 -12.05
C SER A 554 -17.15 23.69 -11.61
N GLU A 555 -16.75 24.84 -12.14
CA GLU A 555 -15.59 25.58 -11.66
C GLU A 555 -15.75 25.94 -10.18
N SER A 556 -15.07 25.21 -9.31
CA SER A 556 -15.00 25.48 -7.88
C SER A 556 -13.52 25.50 -7.45
N LYS A 557 -13.19 26.36 -6.48
CA LYS A 557 -11.85 26.42 -5.88
C LYS A 557 -11.66 25.22 -4.93
N ARG A 558 -11.54 24.00 -5.47
CA ARG A 558 -11.12 22.83 -4.68
C ARG A 558 -9.67 23.06 -4.24
N GLN A 559 -9.40 23.01 -2.94
CA GLN A 559 -8.04 23.10 -2.43
C GLN A 559 -7.27 21.84 -2.83
N ALA A 560 -6.01 22.00 -3.27
CA ALA A 560 -5.15 20.87 -3.60
C ALA A 560 -4.99 19.94 -2.38
N GLY A 561 -5.23 18.64 -2.57
CA GLY A 561 -5.15 17.63 -1.50
C GLY A 561 -6.41 17.48 -0.63
N SER A 562 -7.48 18.23 -0.92
CA SER A 562 -8.79 18.03 -0.28
C SER A 562 -9.41 16.67 -0.62
N ALA A 563 -10.30 16.19 0.25
CA ALA A 563 -11.04 14.95 0.01
C ALA A 563 -12.03 15.14 -1.16
N THR A 564 -12.17 14.10 -1.98
CA THR A 564 -13.03 14.03 -3.18
C THR A 564 -13.95 12.81 -3.11
N PRO A 565 -14.84 12.72 -2.10
CA PRO A 565 -15.72 11.57 -1.92
C PRO A 565 -16.70 11.40 -3.08
N ASP A 566 -17.10 12.49 -3.72
CA ASP A 566 -17.95 12.53 -4.91
C ASP A 566 -17.32 11.79 -6.11
N LEU A 567 -16.02 12.03 -6.36
CA LEU A 567 -15.27 11.34 -7.41
C LEU A 567 -14.91 9.90 -7.03
N ALA A 568 -14.57 9.66 -5.77
CA ALA A 568 -14.25 8.31 -5.28
C ALA A 568 -15.46 7.37 -5.32
N ALA A 569 -16.69 7.88 -5.25
CA ALA A 569 -17.91 7.09 -5.41
C ALA A 569 -18.13 6.57 -6.85
N LEU A 570 -17.35 7.05 -7.83
CA LEU A 570 -17.46 6.69 -9.24
C LEU A 570 -16.62 5.46 -9.62
N ILE A 571 -15.85 4.90 -8.67
CA ILE A 571 -15.03 3.71 -8.91
C ILE A 571 -15.92 2.54 -9.37
N GLY A 572 -15.58 2.00 -10.54
CA GLY A 572 -16.29 0.90 -11.20
C GLY A 572 -17.65 1.29 -11.82
N ALA A 573 -18.02 2.57 -11.85
CA ALA A 573 -19.18 3.02 -12.62
C ALA A 573 -18.91 2.88 -14.13
N ARG A 574 -19.98 2.71 -14.93
CA ARG A 574 -19.95 2.72 -16.40
C ARG A 574 -20.81 3.83 -17.00
N LEU A 575 -21.79 4.33 -16.24
CA LEU A 575 -22.61 5.50 -16.54
C LEU A 575 -22.55 6.48 -15.37
N VAL A 576 -22.18 7.73 -15.63
CA VAL A 576 -22.26 8.82 -14.65
C VAL A 576 -23.19 9.89 -15.19
N MET A 577 -24.19 10.23 -14.39
CA MET A 577 -25.21 11.22 -14.74
C MET A 577 -25.11 12.44 -13.83
N CYS A 578 -25.30 13.60 -14.44
CA CYS A 578 -25.39 14.87 -13.75
C CYS A 578 -26.71 15.53 -14.13
N SER A 579 -27.60 15.72 -13.17
CA SER A 579 -28.87 16.43 -13.36
C SER A 579 -28.78 17.83 -12.78
N GLU A 580 -29.39 18.79 -13.48
CA GLU A 580 -29.59 20.19 -13.05
C GLU A 580 -28.34 21.07 -13.15
N THR A 581 -28.27 21.83 -14.24
CA THR A 581 -27.41 23.00 -14.38
C THR A 581 -28.19 24.24 -13.96
N GLU A 582 -27.71 24.95 -12.93
CA GLU A 582 -28.12 26.33 -12.71
C GLU A 582 -27.66 27.18 -13.90
N ASP A 583 -28.49 28.17 -14.26
CA ASP A 583 -28.17 29.09 -15.34
C ASP A 583 -26.82 29.78 -15.08
N ASN A 584 -26.02 29.96 -16.14
CA ASN A 584 -24.67 30.54 -16.09
C ASN A 584 -23.58 29.80 -15.28
N THR A 585 -23.77 28.53 -14.92
CA THR A 585 -22.73 27.75 -14.24
C THR A 585 -21.62 27.32 -15.22
N ALA A 586 -20.36 27.65 -14.92
CA ALA A 586 -19.22 27.29 -15.77
C ALA A 586 -18.66 25.89 -15.46
N LEU A 587 -18.38 25.10 -16.50
CA LEU A 587 -17.76 23.78 -16.35
C LEU A 587 -16.28 23.87 -15.98
N ALA A 588 -15.84 23.01 -15.07
CA ALA A 588 -14.44 22.71 -14.82
C ALA A 588 -13.86 21.91 -15.99
N GLU A 589 -13.53 22.59 -17.08
CA GLU A 589 -13.10 21.97 -18.35
C GLU A 589 -11.94 20.98 -18.21
N SER A 590 -10.97 21.26 -17.33
CA SER A 590 -9.86 20.34 -17.06
C SER A 590 -10.33 19.03 -16.45
N LEU A 591 -11.21 19.09 -15.44
CA LEU A 591 -11.79 17.92 -14.81
C LEU A 591 -12.64 17.13 -15.81
N VAL A 592 -13.52 17.80 -16.56
CA VAL A 592 -14.35 17.13 -17.58
C VAL A 592 -13.47 16.46 -18.64
N LYS A 593 -12.43 17.13 -19.14
CA LYS A 593 -11.46 16.56 -20.10
C LYS A 593 -10.82 15.29 -19.54
N SER A 594 -10.39 15.28 -18.27
CA SER A 594 -9.76 14.10 -17.66
C SER A 594 -10.74 12.96 -17.40
N LEU A 595 -11.96 13.26 -16.91
CA LEU A 595 -12.98 12.24 -16.66
C LEU A 595 -13.41 11.55 -17.95
N VAL A 596 -13.59 12.32 -19.04
CA VAL A 596 -14.04 11.81 -20.33
C VAL A 596 -12.92 11.09 -21.09
N SER A 597 -11.66 11.50 -20.90
CA SER A 597 -10.52 10.86 -21.56
C SER A 597 -10.08 9.56 -20.86
N GLY A 598 -10.52 9.33 -19.62
CA GLY A 598 -10.06 8.19 -18.82
C GLY A 598 -8.66 8.39 -18.24
N ASP A 599 -8.27 9.64 -17.97
CA ASP A 599 -6.97 9.93 -17.37
C ASP A 599 -6.95 9.48 -15.89
N SER A 600 -5.90 8.76 -15.48
CA SER A 600 -5.74 8.38 -14.07
C SER A 600 -5.58 9.61 -13.17
N MET A 601 -6.31 9.63 -12.06
CA MET A 601 -6.29 10.70 -11.07
C MET A 601 -6.35 10.16 -9.65
N ALA A 602 -5.76 10.90 -8.70
CA ALA A 602 -5.87 10.57 -7.29
C ALA A 602 -7.21 11.05 -6.73
N VAL A 603 -7.98 10.14 -6.14
CA VAL A 603 -9.23 10.45 -5.43
C VAL A 603 -9.11 10.04 -3.97
N ARG A 604 -9.85 10.70 -3.07
CA ARG A 604 -9.72 10.46 -1.63
C ARG A 604 -11.07 10.50 -0.93
N GLN A 605 -11.47 9.38 -0.33
CA GLN A 605 -12.61 9.34 0.58
C GLN A 605 -12.32 10.08 1.90
N LEU A 606 -13.39 10.50 2.59
CA LEU A 606 -13.26 11.07 3.93
C LEU A 606 -12.57 10.08 4.88
N TYR A 607 -11.56 10.54 5.60
CA TYR A 607 -10.75 9.74 6.56
C TYR A 607 -9.99 8.54 5.95
N ALA A 608 -9.87 8.46 4.63
CA ALA A 608 -9.12 7.41 3.94
C ALA A 608 -7.82 7.95 3.32
N ALA A 609 -6.92 7.01 2.96
CA ALA A 609 -5.78 7.30 2.11
C ALA A 609 -6.25 7.59 0.67
N PRO A 610 -5.54 8.44 -0.10
CA PRO A 610 -5.83 8.64 -1.51
C PRO A 610 -5.56 7.35 -2.31
N VAL A 611 -6.41 7.08 -3.29
CA VAL A 611 -6.30 5.93 -4.22
C VAL A 611 -6.21 6.43 -5.66
N GLN A 612 -5.51 5.69 -6.51
CA GLN A 612 -5.49 5.96 -7.94
C GLN A 612 -6.79 5.48 -8.58
N PHE A 613 -7.41 6.35 -9.35
CA PHE A 613 -8.69 6.11 -10.01
C PHE A 613 -8.56 6.42 -11.51
N THR A 614 -8.92 5.45 -12.34
CA THR A 614 -9.03 5.61 -13.79
C THR A 614 -10.51 5.54 -14.17
N PRO A 615 -11.10 6.60 -14.75
CA PRO A 615 -12.49 6.59 -15.19
C PRO A 615 -12.74 5.51 -16.25
N GLY A 616 -13.75 4.66 -16.01
CA GLY A 616 -14.26 3.65 -16.96
C GLY A 616 -15.71 3.91 -17.37
N PHE A 617 -16.19 5.15 -17.21
CA PHE A 617 -17.58 5.52 -17.41
C PHE A 617 -17.76 6.54 -18.54
N LYS A 618 -18.99 6.65 -19.02
CA LYS A 618 -19.41 7.76 -19.90
C LYS A 618 -20.22 8.75 -19.09
N LEU A 619 -20.00 10.04 -19.38
CA LEU A 619 -20.59 11.16 -18.67
C LEU A 619 -21.77 11.72 -19.47
N ILE A 620 -22.94 11.77 -18.84
CA ILE A 620 -24.14 12.39 -19.37
C ILE A 620 -24.57 13.50 -18.43
N MET A 621 -24.76 14.70 -18.94
CA MET A 621 -25.37 15.81 -18.22
C MET A 621 -26.72 16.14 -18.84
N CYS A 622 -27.72 16.40 -18.00
CA CYS A 622 -29.08 16.71 -18.43
C CYS A 622 -29.51 18.03 -17.80
N GLY A 623 -29.93 18.97 -18.64
CA GLY A 623 -30.29 20.31 -18.17
C GLY A 623 -31.22 21.04 -19.13
N ASN A 624 -31.84 22.10 -18.60
CA ASN A 624 -32.63 23.05 -19.39
C ASN A 624 -31.81 24.31 -19.72
N HIS A 625 -30.68 24.52 -19.03
CA HIS A 625 -29.74 25.60 -19.26
C HIS A 625 -28.41 25.01 -19.73
N LYS A 626 -27.87 25.51 -20.84
CA LYS A 626 -26.57 25.04 -21.34
C LYS A 626 -25.47 25.59 -20.39
N PRO A 627 -24.58 24.76 -19.85
CA PRO A 627 -23.53 25.27 -18.96
C PRO A 627 -22.56 26.17 -19.71
N VAL A 628 -21.85 27.04 -19.01
CA VAL A 628 -20.86 27.92 -19.64
C VAL A 628 -19.58 27.14 -19.93
N VAL A 629 -19.14 27.14 -21.19
CA VAL A 629 -17.86 26.57 -21.62
C VAL A 629 -16.98 27.73 -22.08
N ARG A 630 -15.94 28.06 -21.32
CA ARG A 630 -15.14 29.27 -21.56
C ARG A 630 -14.06 29.02 -22.60
N GLY A 631 -13.52 27.81 -22.68
CA GLY A 631 -12.60 27.36 -23.69
C GLY A 631 -13.30 27.36 -25.04
N ASN A 632 -12.76 28.13 -25.98
CA ASN A 632 -13.15 28.00 -27.39
C ASN A 632 -12.17 27.12 -28.17
N ASP A 633 -11.33 26.36 -27.46
CA ASP A 633 -10.38 25.44 -28.05
C ASP A 633 -11.08 24.13 -28.45
N ASN A 634 -10.54 23.48 -29.50
CA ASN A 634 -10.99 22.13 -29.90
C ASN A 634 -10.87 21.09 -28.77
N GLY A 635 -10.13 21.40 -27.70
CA GLY A 635 -9.94 20.51 -26.56
C GLY A 635 -11.25 20.09 -25.91
N ILE A 636 -12.14 21.02 -25.53
CA ILE A 636 -13.42 20.64 -24.89
C ILE A 636 -14.48 20.29 -25.95
N TRP A 637 -14.61 21.10 -27.00
CA TRP A 637 -15.70 20.98 -27.96
C TRP A 637 -15.70 19.69 -28.78
N ARG A 638 -14.52 19.10 -29.06
CA ARG A 638 -14.47 17.77 -29.70
C ARG A 638 -15.08 16.66 -28.85
N ARG A 639 -15.14 16.86 -27.52
CA ARG A 639 -15.67 15.90 -26.54
C ARG A 639 -17.16 16.14 -26.27
N VAL A 640 -17.67 17.35 -26.46
CA VAL A 640 -19.08 17.69 -26.22
C VAL A 640 -19.93 17.14 -27.37
N ARG A 641 -21.06 16.50 -27.03
CA ARG A 641 -22.16 16.22 -27.95
C ARG A 641 -23.46 16.71 -27.32
N LEU A 642 -24.03 17.78 -27.85
CA LEU A 642 -25.35 18.25 -27.42
C LEU A 642 -26.41 17.42 -28.12
N VAL A 643 -27.16 16.64 -27.34
CA VAL A 643 -28.25 15.78 -27.80
C VAL A 643 -29.56 16.58 -27.66
N PRO A 644 -30.15 17.06 -28.77
CA PRO A 644 -31.32 17.92 -28.72
C PRO A 644 -32.61 17.10 -28.53
N PHE A 645 -33.36 17.38 -27.46
CA PHE A 645 -34.71 16.89 -27.23
C PHE A 645 -35.70 18.00 -27.63
N THR A 646 -35.99 18.10 -28.93
CA THR A 646 -36.76 19.19 -29.55
C THR A 646 -38.27 19.06 -29.37
N ARG A 647 -38.78 17.82 -29.37
CA ARG A 647 -40.22 17.57 -29.27
C ARG A 647 -40.76 17.96 -27.89
N THR A 648 -41.84 18.75 -27.87
CA THR A 648 -42.58 19.05 -26.64
C THR A 648 -43.91 18.31 -26.64
N PHE A 649 -44.11 17.41 -25.68
CA PHE A 649 -45.35 16.65 -25.56
C PHE A 649 -46.42 17.46 -24.84
N SER A 650 -47.60 17.57 -25.45
CA SER A 650 -48.77 18.19 -24.85
C SER A 650 -49.28 17.36 -23.65
N PRO A 651 -50.04 17.95 -22.71
CA PRO A 651 -50.59 17.21 -21.58
C PRO A 651 -51.41 15.97 -21.97
N ALA A 652 -52.08 15.99 -23.12
CA ALA A 652 -52.88 14.86 -23.63
C ALA A 652 -52.03 13.71 -24.18
N GLU A 653 -50.82 13.98 -24.69
CA GLU A 653 -49.88 12.97 -25.17
C GLU A 653 -49.06 12.33 -24.04
N ARG A 654 -49.07 12.93 -22.84
CA ARG A 654 -48.26 12.46 -21.71
C ARG A 654 -48.91 11.26 -21.05
N ASP A 655 -48.21 10.13 -21.11
CA ASP A 655 -48.56 8.94 -20.34
C ASP A 655 -47.85 8.98 -18.96
N PRO A 656 -48.59 9.12 -17.84
CA PRO A 656 -48.01 9.14 -16.50
C PRO A 656 -47.44 7.78 -16.07
N HIS A 657 -47.74 6.70 -16.78
CA HIS A 657 -47.25 5.35 -16.50
C HIS A 657 -46.16 4.90 -17.48
N LEU A 658 -45.72 5.79 -18.37
CA LEU A 658 -44.73 5.51 -19.39
C LEU A 658 -43.46 4.87 -18.83
N LEU A 659 -42.90 5.45 -17.76
CA LEU A 659 -41.67 4.93 -17.17
C LEU A 659 -41.86 3.53 -16.57
N VAL A 660 -43.04 3.22 -16.01
CA VAL A 660 -43.35 1.88 -15.48
C VAL A 660 -43.39 0.87 -16.61
N THR A 661 -44.06 1.20 -17.71
CA THR A 661 -44.14 0.35 -18.90
C THR A 661 -42.76 0.11 -19.52
N LEU A 662 -41.94 1.16 -19.64
CA LEU A 662 -40.58 1.04 -20.16
C LEU A 662 -39.66 0.21 -19.25
N LYS A 663 -39.79 0.34 -17.92
CA LYS A 663 -39.03 -0.49 -16.97
C LYS A 663 -39.43 -1.97 -17.07
N ALA A 664 -40.68 -2.28 -17.40
CA ALA A 664 -41.08 -3.67 -17.66
C ALA A 664 -40.40 -4.27 -18.91
N GLU A 665 -40.03 -3.44 -19.89
CA GLU A 665 -39.24 -3.85 -21.06
C GLU A 665 -37.72 -3.89 -20.80
N ALA A 666 -37.24 -3.64 -19.57
CA ALA A 666 -35.81 -3.56 -19.28
C ALA A 666 -34.96 -4.75 -19.79
N PRO A 667 -35.40 -6.03 -19.69
CA PRO A 667 -34.68 -7.16 -20.28
C PRO A 667 -34.50 -7.05 -21.80
N HIS A 668 -35.51 -6.54 -22.50
CA HIS A 668 -35.52 -6.33 -23.95
C HIS A 668 -34.67 -5.12 -24.36
N ILE A 669 -34.72 -4.05 -23.56
CA ILE A 669 -33.86 -2.87 -23.73
C ILE A 669 -32.39 -3.26 -23.53
N LEU A 670 -32.07 -4.13 -22.57
CA LEU A 670 -30.70 -4.62 -22.44
C LEU A 670 -30.25 -5.38 -23.70
N ALA A 671 -31.10 -6.25 -24.26
CA ALA A 671 -30.78 -6.95 -25.51
C ALA A 671 -30.51 -5.95 -26.65
N TRP A 672 -31.36 -4.92 -26.77
CA TRP A 672 -31.15 -3.82 -27.73
C TRP A 672 -29.85 -3.05 -27.49
N MET A 673 -29.45 -2.83 -26.22
CA MET A 673 -28.15 -2.23 -25.88
C MET A 673 -26.98 -3.15 -26.22
N LEU A 674 -27.12 -4.47 -26.05
CA LEU A 674 -26.08 -5.45 -26.42
C LEU A 674 -25.84 -5.47 -27.93
N GLU A 675 -26.90 -5.45 -28.74
CA GLU A 675 -26.79 -5.26 -30.19
C GLU A 675 -26.09 -3.95 -30.53
N GLY A 676 -26.45 -2.86 -29.84
CA GLY A 676 -25.77 -1.58 -29.93
C GLY A 676 -24.28 -1.65 -29.61
N CYS A 677 -23.89 -2.46 -28.63
CA CYS A 677 -22.49 -2.64 -28.24
C CYS A 677 -21.69 -3.32 -29.35
N ILE A 678 -22.27 -4.34 -29.97
CA ILE A 678 -21.67 -5.05 -31.11
C ILE A 678 -21.56 -4.11 -32.32
N ALA A 679 -22.61 -3.34 -32.62
CA ALA A 679 -22.61 -2.36 -33.70
C ALA A 679 -21.56 -1.25 -33.45
N TRP A 680 -21.44 -0.78 -32.22
CA TRP A 680 -20.44 0.20 -31.81
C TRP A 680 -19.02 -0.32 -32.00
N LYS A 681 -18.73 -1.58 -31.64
CA LYS A 681 -17.39 -2.17 -31.87
C LYS A 681 -17.00 -2.22 -33.34
N LYS A 682 -17.99 -2.30 -34.25
CA LYS A 682 -17.77 -2.32 -35.69
C LYS A 682 -17.60 -0.92 -36.29
N ASN A 683 -18.44 0.04 -35.87
CA ASN A 683 -18.60 1.32 -36.56
C ASN A 683 -18.18 2.54 -35.72
N ALA A 684 -17.76 2.35 -34.46
CA ALA A 684 -17.50 3.43 -33.49
C ALA A 684 -18.67 4.42 -33.38
N LEU A 685 -18.40 5.66 -32.93
CA LEU A 685 -19.36 6.80 -32.92
C LEU A 685 -18.90 7.95 -33.83
N THR A 686 -18.07 7.67 -34.83
CA THR A 686 -17.44 8.68 -35.71
C THR A 686 -18.43 9.41 -36.61
N ASP A 687 -19.52 8.75 -36.97
CA ASP A 687 -20.67 9.22 -37.75
C ASP A 687 -21.72 9.85 -36.83
N THR A 688 -21.33 10.91 -36.10
CA THR A 688 -22.28 11.67 -35.27
C THR A 688 -23.38 12.28 -36.17
N PRO A 689 -24.68 12.08 -35.88
CA PRO A 689 -25.79 12.62 -36.66
C PRO A 689 -25.73 14.14 -36.84
N GLN A 690 -26.19 14.63 -38.00
CA GLN A 690 -26.16 16.05 -38.32
C GLN A 690 -26.92 16.92 -37.31
N ALA A 691 -28.04 16.42 -36.77
CA ALA A 691 -28.80 17.13 -35.74
C ALA A 691 -27.96 17.40 -34.47
N ILE A 692 -27.14 16.43 -34.04
CA ILE A 692 -26.23 16.57 -32.88
C ILE A 692 -25.08 17.51 -33.22
N LEU A 693 -24.47 17.37 -34.41
CA LEU A 693 -23.38 18.23 -34.85
C LEU A 693 -23.81 19.69 -34.94
N HIS A 694 -24.97 19.96 -35.56
CA HIS A 694 -25.53 21.30 -35.69
C HIS A 694 -25.84 21.91 -34.32
N ALA A 695 -26.55 21.18 -33.45
CA ALA A 695 -26.92 21.69 -32.14
C ALA A 695 -25.69 21.90 -31.22
N THR A 696 -24.63 21.09 -31.40
CA THR A 696 -23.34 21.30 -30.72
C THR A 696 -22.61 22.54 -31.25
N ALA A 697 -22.60 22.75 -32.57
CA ALA A 697 -21.98 23.92 -33.19
C ALA A 697 -22.70 25.23 -32.82
N GLU A 698 -24.04 25.22 -32.80
CA GLU A 698 -24.83 26.35 -32.30
C GLU A 698 -24.50 26.67 -30.84
N TYR A 699 -24.41 25.64 -29.99
CA TYR A 699 -24.01 25.82 -28.60
C TYR A 699 -22.58 26.38 -28.49
N GLN A 700 -21.63 25.91 -29.31
CA GLN A 700 -20.29 26.48 -29.33
C GLN A 700 -20.29 27.95 -29.72
N ASN A 701 -21.05 28.32 -30.76
CA ASN A 701 -21.20 29.70 -31.21
C ASN A 701 -21.86 30.58 -30.15
N ASP A 702 -22.87 30.07 -29.44
CA ASP A 702 -23.51 30.77 -28.31
C ASP A 702 -22.51 31.11 -27.19
N GLN A 703 -21.49 30.25 -26.99
CA GLN A 703 -20.46 30.46 -25.97
C GLN A 703 -19.27 31.30 -26.47
N ASP A 704 -19.15 31.58 -27.77
CA ASP A 704 -18.10 32.43 -28.32
C ASP A 704 -18.41 33.92 -28.16
N LEU A 705 -18.34 34.40 -26.91
CA LEU A 705 -18.56 35.81 -26.56
C LEU A 705 -17.60 36.76 -27.29
N ILE A 706 -16.38 36.33 -27.62
CA ILE A 706 -15.40 37.18 -28.33
C ILE A 706 -15.70 37.20 -29.83
N GLY A 707 -16.13 36.08 -30.40
CA GLY A 707 -16.63 36.02 -31.78
C GLY A 707 -17.82 36.95 -31.96
N ARG A 708 -18.83 36.83 -31.07
CA ARG A 708 -20.02 37.70 -31.10
C ARG A 708 -19.68 39.18 -30.97
N TRP A 709 -18.78 39.54 -30.04
CA TRP A 709 -18.27 40.91 -29.95
C TRP A 709 -17.55 41.37 -31.23
N LEU A 710 -16.71 40.52 -31.83
CA LEU A 710 -16.03 40.86 -33.09
C LEU A 710 -17.04 41.10 -34.22
N GLU A 711 -18.09 40.28 -34.32
CA GLU A 711 -19.14 40.44 -35.33
C GLU A 711 -19.96 41.72 -35.14
N GLU A 712 -20.31 42.05 -33.89
CA GLU A 712 -21.17 43.21 -33.58
C GLU A 712 -20.43 44.54 -33.54
N CYS A 713 -19.20 44.55 -33.01
CA CYS A 713 -18.44 45.76 -32.73
C CYS A 713 -17.24 45.98 -33.65
N THR A 714 -16.91 45.02 -34.53
CA THR A 714 -15.77 45.15 -35.45
C THR A 714 -16.12 44.77 -36.89
N VAL A 715 -15.30 45.23 -37.84
CA VAL A 715 -15.32 44.78 -39.23
C VAL A 715 -13.93 44.29 -39.62
N SER A 716 -13.89 43.23 -40.42
CA SER A 716 -12.66 42.83 -41.09
C SER A 716 -12.28 43.91 -42.10
N ALA A 717 -11.10 44.50 -41.92
CA ALA A 717 -10.58 45.56 -42.76
C ALA A 717 -9.07 45.32 -42.91
N PRO A 718 -8.64 44.59 -43.95
CA PRO A 718 -7.26 44.09 -44.11
C PRO A 718 -6.17 45.14 -43.96
N ASP A 719 -6.45 46.37 -44.41
CA ASP A 719 -5.51 47.50 -44.39
C ASP A 719 -5.66 48.41 -43.15
N SER A 720 -6.48 48.01 -42.17
CA SER A 720 -6.70 48.79 -40.95
C SER A 720 -5.89 48.28 -39.77
N GLU A 721 -5.56 49.22 -38.88
CA GLU A 721 -4.92 48.95 -37.60
C GLU A 721 -5.78 49.57 -36.48
N THR A 722 -6.10 48.80 -35.43
CA THR A 722 -6.79 49.31 -34.24
C THR A 722 -5.91 49.12 -33.01
N THR A 723 -5.87 50.10 -32.11
CA THR A 723 -5.07 49.97 -30.89
C THR A 723 -5.60 48.86 -30.00
N LYS A 724 -4.69 48.13 -29.36
CA LYS A 724 -5.02 47.10 -28.37
C LYS A 724 -5.84 47.67 -27.22
N ALA A 725 -5.55 48.89 -26.80
CA ALA A 725 -6.27 49.59 -25.75
C ALA A 725 -7.73 49.87 -26.13
N ASP A 726 -7.98 50.31 -27.37
CA ASP A 726 -9.35 50.62 -27.82
C ASP A 726 -10.19 49.35 -28.01
N LEU A 727 -9.61 48.30 -28.61
CA LEU A 727 -10.28 47.00 -28.69
C LEU A 727 -10.62 46.44 -27.32
N TYR A 728 -9.67 46.48 -26.37
CA TYR A 728 -9.92 46.02 -25.01
C TYR A 728 -10.99 46.85 -24.29
N ARG A 729 -10.94 48.19 -24.41
CA ARG A 729 -11.93 49.09 -23.81
C ARG A 729 -13.33 48.80 -24.35
N ASN A 730 -13.47 48.64 -25.65
CA ASN A 730 -14.75 48.36 -26.29
C ASN A 730 -15.26 46.95 -25.94
N CYS A 731 -14.41 45.91 -25.99
CA CYS A 731 -14.78 44.55 -25.59
C CYS A 731 -15.22 44.49 -24.12
N LYS A 732 -14.54 45.23 -23.23
CA LYS A 732 -14.91 45.36 -21.82
C LYS A 732 -16.28 46.03 -21.68
N ALA A 733 -16.53 47.13 -22.37
CA ALA A 733 -17.81 47.84 -22.33
C ALA A 733 -18.96 46.98 -22.88
N TRP A 734 -18.78 46.35 -24.04
CA TRP A 734 -19.73 45.41 -24.61
C TRP A 734 -20.04 44.24 -23.67
N SER A 735 -19.02 43.69 -23.00
CA SER A 735 -19.24 42.62 -22.01
C SER A 735 -20.15 43.08 -20.87
N VAL A 736 -19.89 44.28 -20.32
CA VAL A 736 -20.69 44.84 -19.23
C VAL A 736 -22.13 45.13 -19.66
N ASP A 737 -22.31 45.75 -20.83
CA ASP A 737 -23.62 46.11 -21.36
C ASP A 737 -24.50 44.88 -21.65
N ASN A 738 -23.87 43.72 -21.92
CA ASN A 738 -24.52 42.43 -22.09
C ASN A 738 -24.62 41.59 -20.80
N GLY A 739 -24.31 42.16 -19.63
CA GLY A 739 -24.39 41.46 -18.34
C GLY A 739 -23.30 40.39 -18.12
N LEU A 740 -22.24 40.40 -18.93
CA LEU A 740 -21.15 39.42 -18.91
C LEU A 740 -19.96 39.93 -18.08
N ARG A 741 -19.21 39.00 -17.48
CA ARG A 741 -17.94 39.33 -16.82
C ARG A 741 -16.85 39.60 -17.88
N PRO A 742 -16.20 40.77 -17.90
CA PRO A 742 -15.18 41.08 -18.90
C PRO A 742 -13.97 40.14 -18.80
N ALA A 743 -13.48 39.69 -19.96
CA ALA A 743 -12.19 39.00 -20.04
C ALA A 743 -11.04 39.96 -19.67
N SER A 744 -9.92 39.42 -19.18
CA SER A 744 -8.70 40.23 -19.01
C SER A 744 -8.08 40.59 -20.36
N GLU A 745 -7.29 41.66 -20.41
CA GLU A 745 -6.61 42.10 -21.64
C GLU A 745 -5.68 41.00 -22.21
N ILE A 746 -5.04 40.23 -21.32
CA ILE A 746 -4.20 39.08 -21.69
C ILE A 746 -5.04 38.00 -22.37
N THR A 747 -6.19 37.66 -21.79
CA THR A 747 -7.11 36.65 -22.35
C THR A 747 -7.68 37.09 -23.70
N LEU A 748 -8.08 38.36 -23.82
CA LEU A 748 -8.55 38.92 -25.09
C LEU A 748 -7.45 38.83 -26.16
N SER A 749 -6.23 39.27 -25.82
CA SER A 749 -5.09 39.24 -26.75
C SER A 749 -4.77 37.83 -27.25
N ARG A 750 -4.77 36.85 -26.34
CA ARG A 750 -4.59 35.44 -26.70
C ARG A 750 -5.69 34.96 -27.65
N ARG A 751 -6.95 35.25 -27.35
CA ARG A 751 -8.11 34.85 -28.16
C ARG A 751 -8.16 35.49 -29.55
N LEU A 752 -7.69 36.73 -29.68
CA LEU A 752 -7.55 37.39 -30.99
C LEU A 752 -6.44 36.74 -31.83
N SER A 753 -5.31 36.42 -31.20
CA SER A 753 -4.20 35.69 -31.86
C SER A 753 -4.63 34.30 -32.34
N GLU A 754 -5.38 33.56 -31.51
CA GLU A 754 -5.93 32.23 -31.84
C GLU A 754 -6.88 32.27 -33.05
N ARG A 755 -7.49 33.43 -33.32
CA ARG A 755 -8.35 33.68 -34.50
C ARG A 755 -7.59 34.22 -35.71
N GLY A 756 -6.26 34.23 -35.66
CA GLY A 756 -5.40 34.63 -36.79
C GLY A 756 -5.15 36.13 -36.93
N LEU A 757 -5.64 36.96 -36.01
CA LEU A 757 -5.28 38.38 -35.97
C LEU A 757 -3.83 38.53 -35.52
N LYS A 758 -3.11 39.47 -36.12
CA LYS A 758 -1.68 39.71 -35.83
C LYS A 758 -1.49 40.99 -35.02
N GLU A 759 -0.64 40.92 -34.01
CA GLU A 759 -0.24 42.07 -33.19
C GLU A 759 1.04 42.70 -33.76
N ARG A 760 1.10 44.03 -33.82
CA ARG A 760 2.28 44.82 -34.22
C ARG A 760 2.57 45.89 -33.16
N LYS A 761 3.84 46.18 -32.93
CA LYS A 761 4.27 47.30 -32.08
C LYS A 761 4.73 48.48 -32.96
N SER A 762 4.21 49.68 -32.72
CA SER A 762 4.59 50.92 -33.41
C SER A 762 4.65 52.06 -32.40
N HIS A 763 5.77 52.80 -32.34
CA HIS A 763 5.95 53.98 -31.49
C HIS A 763 5.52 53.80 -30.01
N GLY A 764 5.76 52.61 -29.45
CA GLY A 764 5.37 52.27 -28.07
C GLY A 764 3.95 51.72 -27.89
N THR A 765 3.09 51.84 -28.91
CA THR A 765 1.70 51.36 -28.92
C THR A 765 1.60 49.97 -29.55
N ARG A 766 0.73 49.12 -29.00
CA ARG A 766 0.39 47.79 -29.56
C ARG A 766 -0.89 47.89 -30.37
N LEU A 767 -0.86 47.34 -31.58
CA LEU A 767 -1.91 47.44 -32.60
C LEU A 767 -2.29 46.04 -33.08
N TRP A 768 -3.57 45.84 -33.39
CA TRP A 768 -4.07 44.65 -34.09
C TRP A 768 -4.32 44.99 -35.55
N LEU A 769 -3.83 44.14 -36.45
CA LEU A 769 -3.95 44.28 -37.90
C LEU A 769 -5.22 43.60 -38.42
N GLY A 770 -5.85 44.18 -39.44
CA GLY A 770 -6.94 43.54 -40.18
C GLY A 770 -8.33 43.68 -39.53
N VAL A 771 -8.44 44.47 -38.46
CA VAL A 771 -9.69 44.65 -37.69
C VAL A 771 -9.89 46.12 -37.34
N ARG A 772 -11.12 46.61 -37.54
CA ARG A 772 -11.53 47.98 -37.23
C ARG A 772 -12.80 47.99 -36.39
N LEU A 773 -12.88 48.84 -35.37
CA LEU A 773 -14.11 49.05 -34.61
C LEU A 773 -15.20 49.72 -35.49
N VAL A 774 -16.43 49.22 -35.41
CA VAL A 774 -17.63 49.86 -35.99
C VAL A 774 -18.42 50.46 -34.83
N HIS A 775 -18.84 51.73 -34.96
CA HIS A 775 -19.69 52.48 -34.03
C HIS A 775 -19.73 51.97 -32.57
N SER A 776 -18.90 52.54 -31.70
CA SER A 776 -18.91 52.24 -30.27
C SER A 776 -20.19 52.77 -29.59
N GLN A 777 -21.30 52.04 -29.67
CA GLN A 777 -22.50 52.34 -28.87
C GLN A 777 -22.29 52.01 -27.37
N HIS A 778 -21.26 51.23 -27.07
CA HIS A 778 -20.89 50.81 -25.72
C HIS A 778 -19.88 51.78 -25.11
N THR A 779 -20.38 52.85 -24.49
CA THR A 779 -19.59 53.76 -23.64
C THR A 779 -19.73 53.30 -22.20
N THR A 780 -18.62 52.89 -21.57
CA THR A 780 -18.53 52.57 -20.14
C THR A 780 -19.24 53.66 -19.33
N THR A 781 -20.50 53.43 -18.97
CA THR A 781 -21.25 54.41 -18.20
C THR A 781 -20.65 54.39 -16.80
N GLU A 782 -20.49 55.56 -16.17
CA GLU A 782 -19.86 55.78 -14.86
C GLU A 782 -20.39 54.86 -13.72
N ALA A 783 -21.47 54.12 -13.95
CA ALA A 783 -22.03 53.09 -13.08
C ALA A 783 -21.03 51.97 -12.71
N TYR A 784 -20.14 51.53 -13.63
CA TYR A 784 -19.21 50.43 -13.32
C TYR A 784 -18.03 50.87 -12.43
N LEU A 785 -17.60 52.13 -12.54
CA LEU A 785 -16.52 52.67 -11.71
C LEU A 785 -16.94 52.83 -10.23
N ARG A 786 -18.23 53.03 -9.95
CA ARG A 786 -18.75 53.07 -8.57
C ARG A 786 -18.91 51.68 -7.93
N ALA A 787 -19.05 50.61 -8.72
CA ALA A 787 -19.22 49.26 -8.18
C ALA A 787 -17.89 48.55 -7.84
N SER A 788 -16.75 49.00 -8.40
CA SER A 788 -15.44 48.40 -8.18
C SER A 788 -14.69 48.89 -6.92
N GLU A 789 -15.24 49.85 -6.17
CA GLU A 789 -14.64 50.34 -4.91
C GLU A 789 -15.21 49.68 -3.65
N GLY A 790 -16.08 48.68 -3.79
CA GLY A 790 -16.64 47.96 -2.65
C GLY A 790 -16.96 46.51 -2.94
N PHE A 791 -15.94 45.66 -3.09
CA PHE A 791 -15.97 44.23 -2.77
C PHE A 791 -14.56 43.66 -2.59
#